data_AF-A0A0J9W4V2-F1
#
_entry.id   AF-A0A0J9W4V2-F1
#
_cell.length_a   1.000
_cell.length_b   1.000
_cell.length_c   1.000
_cell.angle_alpha   90.00
_cell.angle_beta   90.00
_cell.angle_gamma   90.00
#
_symmetry.space_group_name_H-M   'P 1'
#
loop_
_entity.id
_entity.type
_entity.pdbx_description
1 polymer ?
#
loop_
_entity_poly.entity_id
_entity_poly.type
_entity_poly.pdbx_seq_one_letter_code
_entity_poly.pdbx_strand_id
1 'polypeptide(L)'
;MEQFELVIVGAGWHGLAMAKTYREVHPEAEILVMDYAMSVGGTWANERLYPGLKTNNLVGTYEFSDFPLDPKQYSVEPGQHIPGQVIVVIGGNKSAWDVCYSSSTRFGAKVHMVMRRSGGGPSWCWPARMTGYIWSISAASATRLFTWLDPNPYGSSAWPLRALIHRTWLGRKLSGLFWNHLDNKVNQLNAYNNSPGTVALRPWSSTFWMGNSLSIHNYETSWFELVKNGQIIAHAAQVTKLTETAVHLSDGSIIEADAVICCTGWEARPNIQFLPEGLGDHLGFPGSTSGNQRLEARVKADILRDAPALREQPMRQVPVALGPENAKLIETATMAVKTDASPSPFRLYRFMLPCDPSVIRERNLAVIGSQLTLHTSIIAQVQALWITAFFNNKIPQLVLFRNGCPKQPDEEQTVTVASTTIVAATSPPASSIHARTSYPNPGYLGASSHAAIFSQLSQDEVPARYLSPLPYDATQELSLGFEDEVHVSKVADCMTQLLASFSAAAFKDLISFWRATGANLALAEPLVDICLDALDSLHSLSTQPGRNRYLCYARLLIQNSRHPLLVEPPLDVHEFCLQFLGSNARLETLGLLICAVIRASSEVYPFPPLYLDGTRRQELMSLAVKLTDTAVEAILSLDKLNDLQLVFQYENFISYSYVFGIQSYYSYRKLGDVITSIATLGYHEKLAAMNELPEFLINIRRTALARTYSADKNWAIFLGRPPRLGKKFCRLNAILRWSVNTEVEANSSFGHFRDILQWPADSKMSAWAETRWTAACASLKEEILDIFSEEIKENLSGRVCGLRERAEQQWASLPESFRMKGSLKNHDEGAWERDFLVSTRLGYLHVLFLLRLLCVRSPANPDPEFVRISQEILSLVVEVIVLGDQLVCSTGTSFEWRLAHYGLPAIGIIMIAMLKGRNLCDALQDAQTIRDLGIVVTEVDLGTIVRPMEPNYALLSRAVDTIKKFLIRFHAQDRQAGLPQSTGALEVAETGSLKYFGYDESRISEVADHVSKAIAVISGGISRSEALNELMLSLSDGLVIVAIVGTVATLGGLK
;
A
#
# COMPACT_ATOMS: atom_id res chain seq x y z
N MET A 1 4.44 19.10 45.11
CA MET A 1 5.07 18.00 44.35
C MET A 1 5.04 16.81 45.26
N GLU A 2 4.42 15.72 44.83
CA GLU A 2 4.53 14.43 45.53
C GLU A 2 5.99 13.97 45.46
N GLN A 3 6.54 13.49 46.58
CA GLN A 3 7.93 13.01 46.68
C GLN A 3 7.93 11.50 46.71
N PHE A 4 8.46 10.87 45.66
CA PHE A 4 8.63 9.41 45.59
C PHE A 4 10.07 9.02 45.89
N GLU A 5 10.28 7.97 46.67
CA GLU A 5 11.61 7.45 47.01
C GLU A 5 12.19 6.56 45.91
N LEU A 6 11.32 5.90 45.12
CA LEU A 6 11.73 5.11 43.96
C LEU A 6 10.76 5.31 42.79
N VAL A 7 11.31 5.62 41.61
CA VAL A 7 10.55 5.68 40.37
C VAL A 7 11.01 4.54 39.46
N ILE A 8 10.08 3.69 39.07
CA ILE A 8 10.31 2.53 38.19
C ILE A 8 9.68 2.83 36.83
N VAL A 9 10.49 2.81 35.77
CA VAL A 9 10.02 3.07 34.41
C VAL A 9 9.90 1.74 33.66
N GLY A 10 8.66 1.33 33.42
CA GLY A 10 8.23 0.06 32.83
C GLY A 10 7.50 -0.83 33.84
N ALA A 11 6.23 -1.14 33.58
CA ALA A 11 5.36 -2.04 34.33
C ALA A 11 5.27 -3.45 33.69
N GLY A 12 6.37 -3.91 33.08
CA GLY A 12 6.56 -5.30 32.68
C GLY A 12 6.98 -6.19 33.85
N TRP A 13 7.21 -7.48 33.60
CA TRP A 13 7.57 -8.44 34.66
C TRP A 13 8.73 -7.99 35.55
N HIS A 14 9.79 -7.44 34.95
CA HIS A 14 10.95 -6.95 35.69
C HIS A 14 10.62 -5.75 36.58
N GLY A 15 9.80 -4.81 36.08
CA GLY A 15 9.38 -3.63 36.85
C GLY A 15 8.44 -3.98 37.98
N LEU A 16 7.49 -4.89 37.76
CA LEU A 16 6.58 -5.38 38.78
C LEU A 16 7.32 -6.20 39.85
N ALA A 17 8.26 -7.07 39.44
CA ALA A 17 9.10 -7.82 40.38
C ALA A 17 9.98 -6.88 41.23
N MET A 18 10.55 -5.83 40.62
CA MET A 18 11.33 -4.82 41.34
C MET A 18 10.47 -4.02 42.32
N ALA A 19 9.28 -3.58 41.91
CA ALA A 19 8.34 -2.86 42.77
C ALA A 19 7.95 -3.71 44.00
N LYS A 20 7.62 -4.97 43.77
CA LYS A 20 7.25 -5.95 44.81
C LYS A 20 8.43 -6.20 45.76
N THR A 21 9.61 -6.50 45.25
CA THR A 21 10.81 -6.77 46.06
C THR A 21 11.22 -5.54 46.87
N TYR A 22 11.20 -4.35 46.25
CA TYR A 22 11.58 -3.12 46.96
C TYR A 22 10.59 -2.76 48.07
N ARG A 23 9.29 -2.99 47.85
CA ARG A 23 8.24 -2.84 48.87
C ARG A 23 8.41 -3.84 50.01
N GLU A 24 8.83 -5.08 49.73
CA GLU A 24 9.06 -6.09 50.77
C GLU A 24 10.26 -5.75 51.66
N VAL A 25 11.32 -5.17 51.07
CA VAL A 25 12.50 -4.73 51.83
C VAL A 25 12.27 -3.39 52.53
N HIS A 26 11.47 -2.50 51.92
CA HIS A 26 11.16 -1.15 52.44
C HIS A 26 9.63 -0.94 52.45
N PRO A 27 8.92 -1.41 53.50
CA PRO A 27 7.45 -1.42 53.54
C PRO A 27 6.82 -0.04 53.41
N GLU A 28 7.45 0.97 53.99
CA GLU A 28 6.95 2.34 54.07
C GLU A 28 7.32 3.21 52.86
N ALA A 29 8.09 2.69 51.90
CA ALA A 29 8.63 3.51 50.82
C ALA A 29 7.58 3.93 49.79
N GLU A 30 7.52 5.19 49.37
CA GLU A 30 6.63 5.61 48.27
C GLU A 30 7.28 5.31 46.91
N ILE A 31 6.68 4.39 46.16
CA ILE A 31 7.18 3.90 44.87
C ILE A 31 6.20 4.31 43.77
N LEU A 32 6.70 4.93 42.71
CA LEU A 32 5.94 5.26 41.50
C LEU A 32 6.37 4.34 40.35
N VAL A 33 5.44 3.57 39.79
CA VAL A 33 5.68 2.78 38.57
C VAL A 33 5.00 3.47 37.40
N MET A 34 5.76 3.80 36.35
CA MET A 34 5.25 4.44 35.14
C MET A 34 5.52 3.56 33.93
N ASP A 35 4.51 3.29 33.12
CA ASP A 35 4.67 2.65 31.81
C ASP A 35 3.98 3.51 30.74
N TYR A 36 4.48 3.46 29.51
CA TYR A 36 3.81 4.09 28.39
C TYR A 36 2.60 3.25 27.91
N ALA A 37 2.64 1.94 28.18
CA ALA A 37 1.60 0.97 27.90
C ALA A 37 0.31 1.28 28.69
N MET A 38 -0.84 0.99 28.08
CA MET A 38 -2.15 1.20 28.71
C MET A 38 -2.46 0.17 29.80
N SER A 39 -1.76 -0.96 29.82
CA SER A 39 -1.87 -1.98 30.87
C SER A 39 -0.52 -2.54 31.32
N VAL A 40 -0.50 -3.09 32.53
CA VAL A 40 0.68 -3.76 33.09
C VAL A 40 0.94 -5.09 32.39
N GLY A 41 2.19 -5.57 32.39
CA GLY A 41 2.57 -6.84 31.79
C GLY A 41 3.68 -6.74 30.73
N GLY A 42 4.05 -5.52 30.32
CA GLY A 42 5.17 -5.31 29.40
C GLY A 42 4.90 -5.94 28.04
N THR A 43 5.70 -6.91 27.60
CA THR A 43 5.45 -7.66 26.36
C THR A 43 4.15 -8.48 26.40
N TRP A 44 3.60 -8.72 27.60
CA TRP A 44 2.31 -9.38 27.84
C TRP A 44 1.21 -8.40 28.30
N ALA A 45 1.42 -7.09 28.12
CA ALA A 45 0.37 -6.10 28.33
C ALA A 45 -0.84 -6.42 27.44
N ASN A 46 -2.06 -6.23 27.93
CA ASN A 46 -3.31 -6.62 27.29
C ASN A 46 -3.42 -6.14 25.83
N GLU A 47 -2.95 -4.92 25.54
CA GLU A 47 -2.97 -4.34 24.20
C GLU A 47 -1.91 -4.90 23.23
N ARG A 48 -0.94 -5.68 23.74
CA ARG A 48 0.10 -6.36 22.96
C ARG A 48 -0.18 -7.84 22.78
N LEU A 49 -1.17 -8.38 23.48
CA LEU A 49 -1.60 -9.76 23.30
C LEU A 49 -2.30 -9.90 21.95
N TYR A 50 -1.78 -10.79 21.12
CA TYR A 50 -2.45 -11.20 19.90
C TYR A 50 -2.99 -12.62 20.06
N PRO A 51 -4.15 -12.94 19.48
CA PRO A 51 -4.72 -14.25 19.76
C PRO A 51 -3.99 -15.37 19.01
N GLY A 52 -3.93 -16.55 19.62
CA GLY A 52 -3.02 -17.63 19.24
C GLY A 52 -1.64 -17.54 19.91
N LEU A 53 -1.32 -16.43 20.59
CA LEU A 53 -0.16 -16.31 21.45
C LEU A 53 -0.27 -17.32 22.60
N LYS A 54 0.72 -18.20 22.68
CA LYS A 54 0.92 -19.15 23.77
C LYS A 54 2.32 -18.91 24.33
N THR A 55 2.49 -19.17 25.63
CA THR A 55 3.83 -19.25 26.21
C THR A 55 4.56 -20.44 25.57
N ASN A 56 5.83 -20.27 25.17
CA ASN A 56 6.65 -21.42 24.76
C ASN A 56 6.91 -22.38 25.93
N ASN A 57 6.82 -21.88 27.16
CA ASN A 57 7.00 -22.60 28.40
C ASN A 57 5.71 -23.29 28.85
N LEU A 58 5.86 -24.42 29.56
CA LEU A 58 4.76 -25.21 30.12
C LEU A 58 4.37 -24.69 31.51
N VAL A 59 3.12 -24.94 31.92
CA VAL A 59 2.65 -24.67 33.30
C VAL A 59 3.60 -25.32 34.31
N GLY A 60 4.05 -24.57 35.32
CA GLY A 60 5.07 -24.99 36.29
C GLY A 60 6.51 -24.60 35.97
N THR A 61 6.79 -24.06 34.78
CA THR A 61 8.14 -23.64 34.35
C THR A 61 8.26 -22.13 34.09
N TYR A 62 7.19 -21.38 34.33
CA TYR A 62 7.06 -19.98 33.93
C TYR A 62 6.12 -19.20 34.86
N GLU A 63 6.49 -19.16 36.13
CA GLU A 63 5.78 -18.53 37.24
C GLU A 63 6.78 -17.91 38.22
N PHE A 64 6.35 -16.97 39.07
CA PHE A 64 7.21 -16.48 40.15
C PHE A 64 7.32 -17.56 41.23
N SER A 65 8.51 -17.72 41.81
CA SER A 65 8.81 -18.81 42.76
C SER A 65 7.91 -18.83 44.00
N ASP A 66 7.32 -17.69 44.34
CA ASP A 66 6.45 -17.43 45.49
C ASP A 66 4.99 -17.13 45.09
N PHE A 67 4.66 -17.15 43.80
CA PHE A 67 3.32 -16.93 43.27
C PHE A 67 3.03 -17.88 42.09
N PRO A 68 2.71 -19.17 42.40
CA PRO A 68 2.44 -20.18 41.39
C PRO A 68 1.10 -19.95 40.68
N LEU A 69 1.01 -20.38 39.43
CA LEU A 69 -0.15 -20.20 38.55
C LEU A 69 -1.24 -21.26 38.85
N ASP A 70 -2.48 -20.83 39.09
CA ASP A 70 -3.61 -21.75 39.37
C ASP A 70 -4.13 -22.43 38.08
N PRO A 71 -3.97 -23.75 37.91
CA PRO A 71 -4.43 -24.47 36.72
C PRO A 71 -5.96 -24.42 36.51
N LYS A 72 -6.74 -24.28 37.60
CA LYS A 72 -8.20 -24.23 37.53
C LYS A 72 -8.71 -22.89 37.02
N GLN A 73 -8.02 -21.81 37.39
CA GLN A 73 -8.38 -20.45 36.97
C GLN A 73 -8.21 -20.27 35.46
N TYR A 74 -7.23 -20.93 34.84
CA TYR A 74 -6.90 -20.76 33.42
C TYR A 74 -7.28 -21.96 32.54
N SER A 75 -7.92 -23.00 33.11
CA SER A 75 -8.33 -24.23 32.40
C SER A 75 -7.19 -24.90 31.61
N VAL A 76 -6.00 -25.04 32.23
CA VAL A 76 -4.81 -25.62 31.60
C VAL A 76 -4.33 -26.82 32.41
N GLU A 77 -4.21 -27.99 31.78
CA GLU A 77 -3.64 -29.16 32.45
C GLU A 77 -2.11 -29.06 32.59
N PRO A 78 -1.49 -29.66 33.63
CA PRO A 78 -0.03 -29.72 33.76
C PRO A 78 0.62 -30.28 32.49
N GLY A 79 1.59 -29.55 31.92
CA GLY A 79 2.26 -29.93 30.68
C GLY A 79 1.59 -29.44 29.39
N GLN A 80 0.57 -28.57 29.46
CA GLN A 80 -0.03 -27.89 28.32
C GLN A 80 0.38 -26.42 28.23
N HIS A 81 0.26 -25.84 27.04
CA HIS A 81 0.45 -24.41 26.81
C HIS A 81 -0.83 -23.63 27.14
N ILE A 82 -0.69 -22.51 27.85
CA ILE A 82 -1.82 -21.67 28.30
C ILE A 82 -2.55 -21.05 27.09
N PRO A 83 -3.87 -21.30 26.88
CA PRO A 83 -4.64 -20.79 25.73
C PRO A 83 -5.27 -19.40 25.99
N GLY A 84 -5.61 -18.69 24.91
CA GLY A 84 -6.13 -17.32 24.93
C GLY A 84 -7.65 -17.16 24.71
N GLN A 85 -8.24 -16.30 25.56
CA GLN A 85 -9.44 -15.46 25.47
C GLN A 85 -10.84 -16.07 25.25
N VAL A 86 -11.78 -15.74 26.16
CA VAL A 86 -13.24 -15.82 25.99
C VAL A 86 -13.79 -14.43 25.69
N ILE A 87 -14.54 -14.28 24.59
CA ILE A 87 -15.02 -12.98 24.09
C ILE A 87 -16.56 -12.95 24.07
N VAL A 88 -17.16 -11.91 24.64
CA VAL A 88 -18.60 -11.64 24.55
C VAL A 88 -18.84 -10.56 23.50
N VAL A 89 -19.68 -10.84 22.51
CA VAL A 89 -20.06 -9.91 21.43
C VAL A 89 -21.52 -9.53 21.58
N ILE A 90 -21.79 -8.24 21.79
CA ILE A 90 -23.16 -7.72 21.93
C ILE A 90 -23.65 -7.22 20.56
N GLY A 91 -24.60 -7.92 19.95
CA GLY A 91 -25.19 -7.53 18.67
C GLY A 91 -25.58 -8.71 17.78
N GLY A 92 -26.52 -8.49 16.85
CA GLY A 92 -27.09 -9.52 15.97
C GLY A 92 -26.83 -9.34 14.46
N ASN A 93 -26.18 -8.25 14.07
CA ASN A 93 -26.07 -7.80 12.67
C ASN A 93 -24.65 -8.01 12.10
N LYS A 94 -24.40 -7.62 10.85
CA LYS A 94 -23.17 -7.92 10.09
C LYS A 94 -21.86 -7.74 10.88
N SER A 95 -21.70 -6.62 11.60
CA SER A 95 -20.50 -6.36 12.41
C SER A 95 -20.30 -7.41 13.51
N ALA A 96 -21.36 -7.84 14.20
CA ALA A 96 -21.29 -8.90 15.19
C ALA A 96 -20.92 -10.25 14.54
N TRP A 97 -21.47 -10.55 13.35
CA TRP A 97 -21.13 -11.77 12.62
C TRP A 97 -19.64 -11.81 12.23
N ASP A 98 -19.10 -10.68 11.76
CA ASP A 98 -17.68 -10.52 11.40
C ASP A 98 -16.75 -10.68 12.60
N VAL A 99 -17.08 -10.03 13.72
CA VAL A 99 -16.31 -10.13 14.96
C VAL A 99 -16.35 -11.55 15.50
N CYS A 100 -17.53 -12.19 15.54
CA CYS A 100 -17.63 -13.59 15.98
C CYS A 100 -16.83 -14.54 15.08
N TYR A 101 -16.91 -14.37 13.75
CA TYR A 101 -16.18 -15.22 12.81
C TYR A 101 -14.67 -15.04 12.93
N SER A 102 -14.19 -13.79 12.91
CA SER A 102 -12.76 -13.49 13.02
C SER A 102 -12.19 -13.93 14.36
N SER A 103 -12.92 -13.70 15.45
CA SER A 103 -12.52 -14.13 16.79
C SER A 103 -12.51 -15.65 16.96
N SER A 104 -13.42 -16.35 16.30
CA SER A 104 -13.42 -17.81 16.35
C SER A 104 -12.34 -18.44 15.46
N THR A 105 -12.17 -17.94 14.23
CA THR A 105 -11.31 -18.58 13.21
C THR A 105 -9.84 -18.14 13.23
N ARG A 106 -9.57 -16.84 13.43
CA ARG A 106 -8.19 -16.32 13.46
C ARG A 106 -7.54 -16.50 14.81
N PHE A 107 -8.37 -16.43 15.84
CA PHE A 107 -7.92 -16.27 17.22
C PHE A 107 -8.17 -17.52 18.07
N GLY A 108 -8.98 -18.46 17.56
CA GLY A 108 -9.34 -19.68 18.28
C GLY A 108 -10.16 -19.43 19.54
N ALA A 109 -10.64 -18.19 19.74
CA ALA A 109 -11.35 -17.78 20.93
C ALA A 109 -12.75 -18.38 20.98
N LYS A 110 -13.24 -18.65 22.19
CA LYS A 110 -14.63 -19.03 22.41
C LYS A 110 -15.48 -17.76 22.47
N VAL A 111 -16.48 -17.66 21.59
CA VAL A 111 -17.26 -16.43 21.42
C VAL A 111 -18.70 -16.61 21.87
N HIS A 112 -19.17 -15.69 22.72
CA HIS A 112 -20.56 -15.62 23.18
C HIS A 112 -21.26 -14.43 22.50
N MET A 113 -22.16 -14.71 21.56
CA MET A 113 -22.92 -13.70 20.81
C MET A 113 -24.24 -13.39 21.52
N VAL A 114 -24.36 -12.21 22.13
CA VAL A 114 -25.51 -11.80 22.94
C VAL A 114 -26.43 -10.86 22.15
N MET A 115 -27.70 -11.24 22.04
CA MET A 115 -28.74 -10.52 21.30
C MET A 115 -29.91 -10.17 22.22
N ARG A 116 -30.13 -8.87 22.42
CA ARG A 116 -31.26 -8.37 23.24
C ARG A 116 -32.61 -8.83 22.67
N ARG A 117 -33.49 -9.37 23.53
CA ARG A 117 -34.86 -9.78 23.15
C ARG A 117 -35.73 -8.60 22.66
N SER A 118 -35.50 -7.40 23.19
CA SER A 118 -36.18 -6.16 22.78
C SER A 118 -35.65 -5.57 21.47
N GLY A 119 -34.58 -6.11 20.90
CA GLY A 119 -33.94 -5.61 19.68
C GLY A 119 -34.60 -6.05 18.38
N GLY A 120 -33.88 -5.81 17.27
CA GLY A 120 -34.29 -6.25 15.93
C GLY A 120 -34.00 -7.73 15.63
N GLY A 121 -33.32 -8.44 16.54
CA GLY A 121 -32.90 -9.82 16.33
C GLY A 121 -31.67 -9.96 15.42
N PRO A 122 -31.30 -11.21 15.08
CA PRO A 122 -30.23 -11.48 14.14
C PRO A 122 -30.61 -11.06 12.71
N SER A 123 -29.64 -10.51 11.98
CA SER A 123 -29.82 -10.15 10.56
C SER A 123 -30.01 -11.39 9.68
N TRP A 124 -30.74 -11.25 8.58
CA TRP A 124 -30.78 -12.28 7.55
C TRP A 124 -29.41 -12.44 6.90
N CYS A 125 -28.81 -13.62 7.07
CA CYS A 125 -27.60 -14.01 6.35
C CYS A 125 -27.99 -14.73 5.05
N TRP A 126 -27.69 -14.12 3.91
CA TRP A 126 -27.99 -14.66 2.58
C TRP A 126 -26.80 -15.46 2.05
N PRO A 127 -27.03 -16.59 1.37
CA PRO A 127 -25.95 -17.27 0.66
C PRO A 127 -25.43 -16.39 -0.48
N ALA A 128 -24.12 -16.39 -0.71
CA ALA A 128 -23.49 -15.60 -1.77
C ALA A 128 -24.01 -15.93 -3.18
N ARG A 129 -24.45 -17.18 -3.39
CA ARG A 129 -25.10 -17.64 -4.62
C ARG A 129 -26.32 -18.49 -4.27
N MET A 130 -27.43 -18.24 -4.94
CA MET A 130 -28.65 -19.04 -4.80
C MET A 130 -28.88 -19.86 -6.07
N THR A 131 -29.50 -21.03 -5.93
CA THR A 131 -29.88 -21.91 -7.05
C THR A 131 -31.31 -21.60 -7.51
N GLY A 132 -31.56 -21.50 -8.82
CA GLY A 132 -32.90 -21.29 -9.40
C GLY A 132 -33.02 -19.99 -10.20
N TYR A 133 -34.18 -19.33 -10.17
CA TYR A 133 -34.46 -18.11 -10.94
C TYR A 133 -33.82 -16.84 -10.37
N ILE A 134 -33.39 -16.86 -9.10
CA ILE A 134 -32.67 -15.76 -8.44
C ILE A 134 -31.26 -16.28 -8.13
N TRP A 135 -30.28 -15.88 -8.93
CA TRP A 135 -28.88 -16.31 -8.78
C TRP A 135 -28.13 -15.54 -7.69
N SER A 136 -28.48 -14.27 -7.49
CA SER A 136 -27.92 -13.39 -6.46
C SER A 136 -28.98 -12.39 -6.00
N ILE A 137 -29.14 -12.24 -4.68
CA ILE A 137 -30.10 -11.29 -4.11
C ILE A 137 -29.68 -9.83 -4.36
N SER A 138 -28.37 -9.54 -4.35
CA SER A 138 -27.86 -8.20 -4.65
C SER A 138 -28.13 -7.83 -6.10
N ALA A 139 -27.91 -8.74 -7.04
CA ALA A 139 -28.23 -8.53 -8.45
C ALA A 139 -29.75 -8.43 -8.69
N ALA A 140 -30.54 -9.31 -8.09
CA ALA A 140 -31.99 -9.28 -8.22
C ALA A 140 -32.60 -7.98 -7.68
N SER A 141 -32.12 -7.48 -6.54
CA SER A 141 -32.55 -6.21 -5.96
C SER A 141 -32.25 -4.99 -6.85
N ALA A 142 -31.29 -5.11 -7.78
CA ALA A 142 -30.98 -4.06 -8.75
C ALA A 142 -31.90 -4.06 -9.99
N THR A 143 -32.81 -5.04 -10.11
CA THR A 143 -33.72 -5.15 -11.27
C THR A 143 -35.03 -4.37 -11.05
N ARG A 144 -35.56 -3.77 -12.12
CA ARG A 144 -36.87 -3.09 -12.07
C ARG A 144 -38.02 -4.02 -11.66
N LEU A 145 -37.95 -5.30 -12.04
CA LEU A 145 -38.94 -6.31 -11.68
C LEU A 145 -39.05 -6.50 -10.17
N PHE A 146 -37.91 -6.59 -9.48
CA PHE A 146 -37.88 -6.78 -8.02
C PHE A 146 -38.49 -5.58 -7.27
N THR A 147 -38.36 -4.36 -7.82
CA THR A 147 -38.99 -3.14 -7.25
C THR A 147 -40.52 -3.13 -7.29
N TRP A 148 -41.16 -4.06 -7.99
CA TRP A 148 -42.63 -4.17 -8.00
C TRP A 148 -43.16 -4.88 -6.75
N LEU A 149 -42.30 -5.60 -6.03
CA LEU A 149 -42.63 -6.36 -4.82
C LEU A 149 -42.41 -5.55 -3.54
N ASP A 150 -41.85 -4.35 -3.66
CA ASP A 150 -41.59 -3.40 -2.57
C ASP A 150 -42.69 -2.30 -2.55
N PRO A 151 -43.39 -2.08 -1.42
CA PRO A 151 -44.39 -1.03 -1.27
C PRO A 151 -43.75 0.37 -1.14
N ASN A 152 -43.05 0.83 -2.18
CA ASN A 152 -42.41 2.14 -2.23
C ASN A 152 -43.42 3.26 -2.51
N PRO A 153 -43.54 4.29 -1.64
CA PRO A 153 -44.41 5.45 -1.87
C PRO A 153 -43.87 6.44 -2.91
N TYR A 154 -42.63 6.29 -3.36
CA TYR A 154 -41.96 7.19 -4.31
C TYR A 154 -41.87 6.58 -5.73
N GLY A 155 -42.34 7.31 -6.75
CA GLY A 155 -42.03 7.05 -8.18
C GLY A 155 -43.23 6.73 -9.09
N SER A 156 -43.11 7.09 -10.38
CA SER A 156 -44.14 6.90 -11.43
C SER A 156 -43.97 5.63 -12.26
N SER A 157 -42.80 4.99 -12.23
CA SER A 157 -42.52 3.80 -13.04
C SER A 157 -43.28 2.58 -12.54
N ALA A 158 -44.06 1.96 -13.42
CA ALA A 158 -44.87 0.76 -13.15
C ALA A 158 -45.90 0.91 -12.01
N TRP A 159 -46.31 2.14 -11.70
CA TRP A 159 -47.33 2.43 -10.68
C TRP A 159 -48.61 1.59 -10.83
N PRO A 160 -49.18 1.36 -12.03
CA PRO A 160 -50.38 0.54 -12.16
C PRO A 160 -50.17 -0.90 -11.70
N LEU A 161 -49.01 -1.49 -12.00
CA LEU A 161 -48.69 -2.86 -11.64
C LEU A 161 -48.33 -2.99 -10.16
N ARG A 162 -47.60 -2.03 -9.60
CA ARG A 162 -47.34 -1.97 -8.15
C ARG A 162 -48.63 -1.75 -7.37
N ALA A 163 -49.52 -0.88 -7.85
CA ALA A 163 -50.85 -0.69 -7.28
C ALA A 163 -51.68 -1.97 -7.34
N LEU A 164 -51.62 -2.73 -8.45
CA LEU A 164 -52.26 -4.04 -8.55
C LEU A 164 -51.71 -5.01 -7.50
N ILE A 165 -50.38 -5.11 -7.36
CA ILE A 165 -49.71 -6.03 -6.42
C ILE A 165 -50.03 -5.69 -4.96
N HIS A 166 -49.93 -4.42 -4.55
CA HIS A 166 -50.05 -4.07 -3.13
C HIS A 166 -51.47 -3.68 -2.69
N ARG A 167 -52.31 -3.11 -3.56
CA ARG A 167 -53.67 -2.67 -3.20
C ARG A 167 -54.72 -3.78 -3.34
N THR A 168 -54.56 -4.70 -4.28
CA THR A 168 -55.53 -5.81 -4.44
C THR A 168 -55.25 -6.95 -3.47
N TRP A 169 -56.31 -7.68 -3.10
CA TRP A 169 -56.17 -8.87 -2.25
C TRP A 169 -55.32 -9.96 -2.92
N LEU A 170 -55.55 -10.22 -4.22
CA LEU A 170 -54.82 -11.25 -4.97
C LEU A 170 -53.34 -10.91 -5.10
N GLY A 171 -53.01 -9.66 -5.44
CA GLY A 171 -51.63 -9.19 -5.52
C GLY A 171 -50.87 -9.36 -4.20
N ARG A 172 -51.51 -9.02 -3.06
CA ARG A 172 -50.89 -9.20 -1.74
C ARG A 172 -50.64 -10.66 -1.42
N LYS A 173 -51.56 -11.56 -1.82
CA LYS A 173 -51.35 -13.01 -1.65
C LYS A 173 -50.17 -13.50 -2.50
N LEU A 174 -50.03 -13.04 -3.75
CA LEU A 174 -48.89 -13.39 -4.60
C LEU A 174 -47.56 -12.86 -4.05
N SER A 175 -47.53 -11.59 -3.59
CA SER A 175 -46.36 -11.01 -2.93
C SER A 175 -46.00 -11.79 -1.66
N GLY A 176 -46.97 -12.12 -0.82
CA GLY A 176 -46.76 -12.95 0.36
C GLY A 176 -46.21 -14.34 0.04
N LEU A 177 -46.73 -15.00 -1.01
CA LEU A 177 -46.20 -16.30 -1.46
C LEU A 177 -44.74 -16.19 -1.92
N PHE A 178 -44.39 -15.13 -2.64
CA PHE A 178 -43.02 -14.86 -3.06
C PHE A 178 -42.07 -14.71 -1.87
N TRP A 179 -42.41 -13.86 -0.91
CA TRP A 179 -41.56 -13.61 0.27
C TRP A 179 -41.47 -14.84 1.18
N ASN A 180 -42.58 -15.59 1.35
CA ASN A 180 -42.58 -16.85 2.10
C ASN A 180 -41.71 -17.93 1.42
N HIS A 181 -41.73 -17.99 0.09
CA HIS A 181 -40.85 -18.90 -0.65
C HIS A 181 -39.37 -18.55 -0.40
N LEU A 182 -39.04 -17.27 -0.41
CA LEU A 182 -37.68 -16.78 -0.16
C LEU A 182 -37.23 -17.05 1.28
N ASP A 183 -38.09 -16.80 2.27
CA ASP A 183 -37.86 -17.14 3.68
C ASP A 183 -37.53 -18.63 3.84
N ASN A 184 -38.36 -19.50 3.26
CA ASN A 184 -38.16 -20.95 3.33
C ASN A 184 -36.88 -21.40 2.64
N LYS A 185 -36.54 -20.81 1.49
CA LYS A 185 -35.33 -21.14 0.75
C LYS A 185 -34.07 -20.78 1.53
N VAL A 186 -34.03 -19.58 2.13
CA VAL A 186 -32.89 -19.16 2.96
C VAL A 186 -32.78 -20.00 4.23
N ASN A 187 -33.91 -20.32 4.86
CA ASN A 187 -33.94 -21.20 6.04
C ASN A 187 -33.37 -22.60 5.75
N GLN A 188 -33.69 -23.17 4.59
CA GLN A 188 -33.16 -24.47 4.15
C GLN A 188 -31.66 -24.39 3.84
N LEU A 189 -31.21 -23.38 3.10
CA LEU A 189 -29.81 -23.25 2.67
C LEU A 189 -28.85 -23.03 3.85
N ASN A 190 -29.27 -22.27 4.85
CA ASN A 190 -28.47 -22.02 6.04
C ASN A 190 -28.66 -23.07 7.14
N ALA A 191 -29.54 -24.05 6.93
CA ALA A 191 -29.80 -25.12 7.89
C ALA A 191 -30.13 -24.61 9.31
N TYR A 192 -30.85 -23.49 9.44
CA TYR A 192 -31.13 -22.88 10.75
C TYR A 192 -31.82 -23.86 11.71
N ASN A 193 -32.64 -24.78 11.20
CA ASN A 193 -33.40 -25.74 12.00
C ASN A 193 -32.63 -27.02 12.39
N ASN A 194 -31.35 -27.16 12.02
CA ASN A 194 -30.63 -28.43 12.19
C ASN A 194 -30.01 -28.63 13.58
N SER A 195 -29.75 -27.55 14.34
CA SER A 195 -29.16 -27.63 15.68
C SER A 195 -29.77 -26.59 16.63
N PRO A 196 -29.76 -26.83 17.96
CA PRO A 196 -30.25 -25.85 18.94
C PRO A 196 -29.54 -24.49 18.84
N GLY A 197 -28.22 -24.49 18.59
CA GLY A 197 -27.43 -23.27 18.41
C GLY A 197 -27.78 -22.50 17.14
N THR A 198 -27.98 -23.19 16.01
CA THR A 198 -28.37 -22.54 14.74
C THR A 198 -29.81 -22.02 14.77
N VAL A 199 -30.71 -22.63 15.55
CA VAL A 199 -32.09 -22.16 15.72
C VAL A 199 -32.13 -20.78 16.38
N ALA A 200 -31.23 -20.52 17.33
CA ALA A 200 -31.13 -19.23 18.03
C ALA A 200 -30.79 -18.06 17.11
N LEU A 201 -30.20 -18.35 15.94
CA LEU A 201 -29.75 -17.36 14.95
C LEU A 201 -30.76 -17.12 13.83
N ARG A 202 -31.91 -17.82 13.86
CA ARG A 202 -32.98 -17.59 12.90
C ARG A 202 -33.51 -16.16 13.04
N PRO A 203 -33.60 -15.37 11.95
CA PRO A 203 -34.16 -14.02 11.99
C PRO A 203 -35.59 -14.00 12.55
N TRP A 204 -35.89 -12.98 13.36
CA TRP A 204 -37.18 -12.86 14.07
C TRP A 204 -38.29 -12.21 13.23
N SER A 205 -37.97 -11.74 12.01
CA SER A 205 -38.90 -11.14 11.06
C SER A 205 -38.73 -11.75 9.66
N SER A 206 -39.81 -11.80 8.88
CA SER A 206 -39.76 -12.21 7.46
C SER A 206 -38.84 -11.31 6.63
N THR A 207 -38.31 -11.83 5.51
CA THR A 207 -37.55 -11.05 4.52
C THR A 207 -38.34 -9.87 3.96
N PHE A 208 -39.66 -9.90 3.94
CA PHE A 208 -40.47 -8.72 3.57
C PHE A 208 -40.26 -7.52 4.51
N TRP A 209 -39.97 -7.78 5.79
CA TRP A 209 -39.86 -6.76 6.83
C TRP A 209 -38.41 -6.46 7.23
N MET A 210 -37.42 -7.04 6.54
CA MET A 210 -36.03 -7.05 6.96
C MET A 210 -35.30 -5.70 6.88
N GLY A 211 -35.93 -4.67 6.31
CA GLY A 211 -35.34 -3.35 6.12
C GLY A 211 -33.95 -3.42 5.50
N ASN A 212 -32.99 -2.69 6.08
CA ASN A 212 -31.59 -2.68 5.64
C ASN A 212 -30.69 -3.70 6.37
N SER A 213 -31.28 -4.65 7.11
CA SER A 213 -30.52 -5.68 7.83
C SER A 213 -30.21 -6.86 6.90
N LEU A 214 -29.39 -6.60 5.89
CA LEU A 214 -28.92 -7.59 4.92
C LEU A 214 -27.46 -7.96 5.20
N SER A 215 -27.22 -9.25 5.46
CA SER A 215 -25.89 -9.83 5.57
C SER A 215 -25.72 -10.88 4.47
N ILE A 216 -24.53 -11.01 3.89
CA ILE A 216 -24.21 -12.10 2.96
C ILE A 216 -23.17 -12.98 3.64
N HIS A 217 -23.34 -14.30 3.55
CA HIS A 217 -22.32 -15.26 3.93
C HIS A 217 -21.19 -15.20 2.90
N ASN A 218 -20.16 -14.42 3.23
CA ASN A 218 -18.99 -14.19 2.40
C ASN A 218 -17.70 -14.71 3.07
N TYR A 219 -17.84 -15.68 3.97
CA TYR A 219 -16.75 -16.24 4.76
C TYR A 219 -16.16 -17.48 4.08
N GLU A 220 -14.85 -17.70 4.26
CA GLU A 220 -14.13 -18.86 3.68
C GLU A 220 -14.64 -20.20 4.22
N THR A 221 -15.00 -20.24 5.50
CA THR A 221 -15.57 -21.42 6.15
C THR A 221 -17.01 -21.17 6.58
N SER A 222 -17.78 -22.24 6.75
CA SER A 222 -19.18 -22.12 7.14
C SER A 222 -19.29 -21.58 8.56
N TRP A 223 -19.73 -20.32 8.68
CA TRP A 223 -20.09 -19.69 9.94
C TRP A 223 -21.01 -20.56 10.81
N PHE A 224 -21.95 -21.30 10.20
CA PHE A 224 -22.87 -22.18 10.91
C PHE A 224 -22.20 -23.44 11.48
N GLU A 225 -21.08 -23.90 10.91
CA GLU A 225 -20.31 -25.02 11.49
C GLU A 225 -19.59 -24.59 12.77
N LEU A 226 -19.13 -23.34 12.87
CA LEU A 226 -18.53 -22.81 14.11
C LEU A 226 -19.52 -22.79 15.28
N VAL A 227 -20.80 -22.54 14.98
CA VAL A 227 -21.90 -22.64 15.95
C VAL A 227 -22.14 -24.09 16.36
N LYS A 228 -22.19 -25.02 15.38
CA LYS A 228 -22.36 -26.46 15.66
C LYS A 228 -21.22 -27.03 16.49
N ASN A 229 -19.99 -26.56 16.25
CA ASN A 229 -18.78 -26.96 16.96
C ASN A 229 -18.66 -26.31 18.35
N GLY A 230 -19.61 -25.46 18.76
CA GLY A 230 -19.62 -24.80 20.06
C GLY A 230 -18.58 -23.68 20.23
N GLN A 231 -17.92 -23.25 19.14
CA GLN A 231 -16.98 -22.13 19.17
C GLN A 231 -17.70 -20.78 19.23
N ILE A 232 -18.91 -20.71 18.66
CA ILE A 232 -19.80 -19.54 18.75
C ILE A 232 -21.10 -19.96 19.44
N ILE A 233 -21.44 -19.31 20.55
CA ILE A 233 -22.65 -19.59 21.33
C ILE A 233 -23.56 -18.37 21.28
N ALA A 234 -24.75 -18.53 20.72
CA ALA A 234 -25.73 -17.45 20.59
C ALA A 234 -26.69 -17.41 21.79
N HIS A 235 -26.84 -16.23 22.40
CA HIS A 235 -27.71 -15.97 23.55
C HIS A 235 -28.78 -14.95 23.18
N ALA A 236 -30.05 -15.27 23.37
CA ALA A 236 -31.14 -14.30 23.26
C ALA A 236 -31.48 -13.76 24.66
N ALA A 237 -30.63 -12.89 25.17
CA ALA A 237 -30.74 -12.30 26.50
C ALA A 237 -30.18 -10.86 26.49
N GLN A 238 -30.53 -10.09 27.52
CA GLN A 238 -30.00 -8.74 27.71
C GLN A 238 -28.89 -8.78 28.77
N VAL A 239 -27.82 -8.02 28.56
CA VAL A 239 -26.81 -7.80 29.60
C VAL A 239 -27.45 -6.99 30.73
N THR A 240 -27.47 -7.54 31.94
CA THR A 240 -28.05 -6.90 33.13
C THR A 240 -26.99 -6.20 33.96
N LYS A 241 -25.82 -6.82 34.10
CA LYS A 241 -24.70 -6.32 34.90
C LYS A 241 -23.38 -6.79 34.31
N LEU A 242 -22.36 -5.94 34.42
CA LEU A 242 -20.96 -6.30 34.21
C LEU A 242 -20.27 -6.34 35.58
N THR A 243 -19.39 -7.33 35.75
CA THR A 243 -18.43 -7.40 36.87
C THR A 243 -17.02 -7.35 36.30
N GLU A 244 -16.01 -7.35 37.16
CA GLU A 244 -14.60 -7.26 36.75
C GLU A 244 -14.19 -8.39 35.80
N THR A 245 -14.79 -9.58 35.93
CA THR A 245 -14.42 -10.78 35.16
C THR A 245 -15.58 -11.45 34.43
N ALA A 246 -16.82 -10.98 34.58
CA ALA A 246 -17.98 -11.66 34.01
C ALA A 246 -19.13 -10.74 33.56
N VAL A 247 -19.86 -11.22 32.55
CA VAL A 247 -21.08 -10.63 31.99
C VAL A 247 -22.30 -11.39 32.50
N HIS A 248 -23.22 -10.69 33.17
CA HIS A 248 -24.48 -11.26 33.65
C HIS A 248 -25.60 -11.00 32.63
N LEU A 249 -26.34 -12.05 32.30
CA LEU A 249 -27.44 -12.00 31.35
C LEU A 249 -28.81 -12.11 32.05
N SER A 250 -29.85 -11.61 31.37
CA SER A 250 -31.22 -11.57 31.88
C SER A 250 -31.88 -12.94 32.04
N ASP A 251 -31.30 -13.99 31.47
CA ASP A 251 -31.75 -15.38 31.63
C ASP A 251 -31.09 -16.07 32.84
N GLY A 252 -30.29 -15.34 33.61
CA GLY A 252 -29.57 -15.85 34.79
C GLY A 252 -28.19 -16.43 34.47
N SER A 253 -27.77 -16.48 33.21
CA SER A 253 -26.43 -16.96 32.85
C SER A 253 -25.34 -15.93 33.19
N ILE A 254 -24.20 -16.44 33.64
CA ILE A 254 -22.99 -15.67 33.97
C ILE A 254 -21.88 -16.18 33.06
N ILE A 255 -21.30 -15.28 32.27
CA ILE A 255 -20.25 -15.61 31.30
C ILE A 255 -18.97 -14.93 31.75
N GLU A 256 -17.99 -15.71 32.19
CA GLU A 256 -16.63 -15.20 32.40
C GLU A 256 -16.04 -14.81 31.04
N ALA A 257 -15.57 -13.58 30.93
CA ALA A 257 -15.17 -13.01 29.65
C ALA A 257 -14.00 -12.04 29.83
N ASP A 258 -13.00 -12.18 28.98
CA ASP A 258 -11.81 -11.32 28.96
C ASP A 258 -12.09 -10.02 28.18
N ALA A 259 -13.05 -10.05 27.26
CA ALA A 259 -13.42 -8.88 26.46
C ALA A 259 -14.91 -8.86 26.13
N VAL A 260 -15.49 -7.65 26.15
CA VAL A 260 -16.85 -7.36 25.69
C VAL A 260 -16.80 -6.43 24.49
N ILE A 261 -17.32 -6.86 23.36
CA ILE A 261 -17.31 -6.10 22.10
C ILE A 261 -18.74 -5.66 21.76
N CYS A 262 -18.96 -4.35 21.71
CA CYS A 262 -20.26 -3.75 21.43
C CYS A 262 -20.48 -3.53 19.92
N CYS A 263 -21.15 -4.47 19.27
CA CYS A 263 -21.59 -4.37 17.88
C CYS A 263 -23.03 -3.79 17.79
N THR A 264 -23.27 -2.67 18.48
CA THR A 264 -24.61 -2.07 18.66
C THR A 264 -25.04 -1.11 17.56
N GLY A 265 -24.20 -0.89 16.55
CA GLY A 265 -24.46 0.02 15.43
C GLY A 265 -24.04 1.46 15.72
N TRP A 266 -24.46 2.39 14.85
CA TRP A 266 -24.11 3.81 14.91
C TRP A 266 -25.36 4.66 15.10
N GLU A 267 -25.22 5.78 15.81
CA GLU A 267 -26.28 6.78 15.89
C GLU A 267 -26.31 7.62 14.60
N ALA A 268 -27.46 7.67 13.94
CA ALA A 268 -27.64 8.41 12.69
C ALA A 268 -27.91 9.90 12.96
N ARG A 269 -27.01 10.59 13.68
CA ARG A 269 -27.06 12.04 13.91
C ARG A 269 -25.85 12.71 13.24
N PRO A 270 -26.01 13.94 12.72
CA PRO A 270 -24.87 14.71 12.26
C PRO A 270 -23.98 15.08 13.45
N ASN A 271 -22.67 14.82 13.35
CA ASN A 271 -21.67 15.25 14.35
C ASN A 271 -21.33 16.75 14.22
N ILE A 272 -22.23 17.54 13.62
CA ILE A 272 -22.03 18.96 13.33
C ILE A 272 -22.97 19.75 14.23
N GLN A 273 -22.41 20.68 14.99
CA GLN A 273 -23.19 21.60 15.81
C GLN A 273 -23.73 22.73 14.92
N PHE A 274 -25.05 22.81 14.79
CA PHE A 274 -25.71 23.92 14.10
C PHE A 274 -25.88 25.09 15.06
N LEU A 275 -25.41 26.27 14.66
CA LEU A 275 -25.57 27.52 15.40
C LEU A 275 -26.53 28.46 14.64
N PRO A 276 -27.50 29.12 15.33
CA PRO A 276 -27.82 29.01 16.76
C PRO A 276 -28.47 27.67 17.13
N GLU A 277 -28.46 27.31 18.42
CA GLU A 277 -29.09 26.08 18.92
C GLU A 277 -30.57 26.00 18.50
N GLY A 278 -30.99 24.83 18.00
CA GLY A 278 -32.33 24.61 17.42
C GLY A 278 -32.42 24.79 15.90
N LEU A 279 -31.38 25.32 15.23
CA LEU A 279 -31.34 25.42 13.77
C LEU A 279 -31.34 24.04 13.09
N GLY A 280 -30.65 23.04 13.68
CA GLY A 280 -30.63 21.67 13.14
C GLY A 280 -32.03 21.06 13.02
N ASP A 281 -32.87 21.25 14.04
CA ASP A 281 -34.27 20.80 14.06
C ASP A 281 -35.09 21.51 12.96
N HIS A 282 -34.86 22.82 12.77
CA HIS A 282 -35.52 23.61 11.72
C HIS A 282 -35.14 23.12 10.31
N LEU A 283 -33.87 22.76 10.12
CA LEU A 283 -33.34 22.20 8.88
C LEU A 283 -33.78 20.74 8.63
N GLY A 284 -34.49 20.14 9.58
CA GLY A 284 -35.06 18.79 9.45
C GLY A 284 -34.11 17.66 9.86
N PHE A 285 -33.09 17.94 10.67
CA PHE A 285 -32.28 16.91 11.32
C PHE A 285 -33.00 16.35 12.57
N PRO A 286 -32.65 15.12 13.03
CA PRO A 286 -33.25 14.53 14.22
C PRO A 286 -33.09 15.38 15.48
N GLY A 287 -34.20 15.77 16.11
CA GLY A 287 -34.23 16.61 17.31
C GLY A 287 -35.56 16.61 18.07
N SER A 288 -35.70 17.47 19.08
CA SER A 288 -36.84 17.51 20.02
C SER A 288 -38.11 18.15 19.47
N THR A 289 -38.03 18.80 18.30
CA THR A 289 -39.16 19.60 17.79
C THR A 289 -40.26 18.73 17.14
N SER A 290 -41.44 18.70 17.75
CA SER A 290 -42.62 17.99 17.26
C SER A 290 -43.11 18.58 15.93
N GLY A 291 -43.13 17.76 14.88
CA GLY A 291 -43.65 18.17 13.57
C GLY A 291 -45.14 18.44 13.52
N ASN A 292 -45.62 18.84 12.34
CA ASN A 292 -47.04 19.00 12.07
C ASN A 292 -47.76 17.64 12.10
N GLN A 293 -48.22 17.24 13.30
CA GLN A 293 -48.87 15.96 13.57
C GLN A 293 -50.06 15.69 12.63
N ARG A 294 -50.77 16.73 12.18
CA ARG A 294 -51.89 16.59 11.23
C ARG A 294 -51.43 16.13 9.86
N LEU A 295 -50.31 16.67 9.37
CA LEU A 295 -49.73 16.26 8.09
C LEU A 295 -49.19 14.83 8.17
N GLU A 296 -48.52 14.49 9.27
CA GLU A 296 -48.01 13.13 9.52
C GLU A 296 -49.15 12.10 9.55
N ALA A 297 -50.25 12.40 10.24
CA ALA A 297 -51.43 11.54 10.28
C ALA A 297 -52.04 11.34 8.88
N ARG A 298 -52.13 12.41 8.08
CA ARG A 298 -52.64 12.36 6.70
C ARG A 298 -51.74 11.51 5.79
N VAL A 299 -50.43 11.76 5.78
CA VAL A 299 -49.46 11.02 4.97
C VAL A 299 -49.45 9.55 5.36
N LYS A 300 -49.50 9.24 6.67
CA LYS A 300 -49.61 7.87 7.16
C LYS A 300 -50.89 7.19 6.66
N ALA A 301 -52.03 7.89 6.69
CA ALA A 301 -53.29 7.35 6.16
C ALA A 301 -53.21 7.07 4.65
N ASP A 302 -52.57 7.95 3.88
CA ASP A 302 -52.36 7.77 2.44
C ASP A 302 -51.45 6.55 2.15
N ILE A 303 -50.33 6.39 2.87
CA ILE A 303 -49.44 5.22 2.75
C ILE A 303 -50.18 3.93 3.10
N LEU A 304 -50.97 3.91 4.18
CA LEU A 304 -51.72 2.74 4.62
C LEU A 304 -52.93 2.41 3.73
N ARG A 305 -53.40 3.36 2.92
CA ARG A 305 -54.39 3.11 1.86
C ARG A 305 -53.70 2.46 0.66
N ASP A 306 -52.51 2.92 0.33
CA ASP A 306 -51.78 2.52 -0.88
C ASP A 306 -51.04 1.19 -0.72
N ALA A 307 -50.62 0.87 0.50
CA ALA A 307 -50.04 -0.42 0.87
C ALA A 307 -50.71 -0.97 2.16
N PRO A 308 -51.91 -1.58 2.05
CA PRO A 308 -52.65 -2.11 3.20
C PRO A 308 -51.89 -3.12 4.05
N ALA A 309 -50.93 -3.86 3.46
CA ALA A 309 -50.08 -4.80 4.19
C ALA A 309 -49.26 -4.14 5.31
N LEU A 310 -48.98 -2.82 5.20
CA LEU A 310 -48.24 -2.07 6.22
C LEU A 310 -49.04 -1.82 7.52
N ARG A 311 -50.36 -2.10 7.52
CA ARG A 311 -51.20 -2.04 8.73
C ARG A 311 -50.86 -3.13 9.72
N GLU A 312 -50.46 -4.30 9.22
CA GLU A 312 -50.11 -5.49 9.98
C GLU A 312 -48.59 -5.48 10.23
N GLN A 313 -48.13 -4.57 11.09
CA GLN A 313 -46.72 -4.51 11.50
C GLN A 313 -46.27 -5.88 12.03
N PRO A 314 -45.02 -6.30 11.76
CA PRO A 314 -44.57 -7.65 12.09
C PRO A 314 -44.53 -7.88 13.60
N MET A 315 -45.18 -8.96 14.07
CA MET A 315 -44.91 -9.50 15.40
C MET A 315 -43.60 -10.29 15.34
N ARG A 316 -42.57 -9.80 16.04
CA ARG A 316 -41.25 -10.46 16.11
C ARG A 316 -41.39 -11.78 16.85
N GLN A 317 -41.00 -12.89 16.21
CA GLN A 317 -41.10 -14.23 16.80
C GLN A 317 -39.72 -14.70 17.26
N VAL A 318 -39.50 -14.75 18.58
CA VAL A 318 -38.31 -15.37 19.15
C VAL A 318 -38.46 -16.89 19.09
N PRO A 319 -37.44 -17.65 18.63
CA PRO A 319 -37.52 -19.11 18.57
C PRO A 319 -37.81 -19.74 19.95
N VAL A 320 -38.75 -20.70 19.98
CA VAL A 320 -39.24 -21.37 21.22
C VAL A 320 -38.13 -22.04 22.04
N ALA A 321 -37.03 -22.44 21.38
CA ALA A 321 -35.85 -23.05 22.02
C ALA A 321 -35.11 -22.14 23.01
N LEU A 322 -35.41 -20.83 23.05
CA LEU A 322 -34.76 -19.83 23.91
C LEU A 322 -35.59 -19.44 25.15
N GLY A 323 -36.62 -20.24 25.49
CA GLY A 323 -37.32 -20.18 26.78
C GLY A 323 -38.83 -19.89 26.68
N PRO A 324 -39.71 -20.65 27.37
CA PRO A 324 -41.17 -20.48 27.29
C PRO A 324 -41.76 -19.30 28.11
N GLU A 325 -41.05 -18.78 29.12
CA GLU A 325 -41.74 -18.06 30.21
C GLU A 325 -42.04 -16.57 29.99
N ASN A 326 -41.50 -15.91 28.96
CA ASN A 326 -41.48 -14.43 28.94
C ASN A 326 -42.28 -13.77 27.81
N ALA A 327 -43.30 -14.43 27.27
CA ALA A 327 -44.25 -13.79 26.35
C ALA A 327 -44.90 -12.54 26.97
N LYS A 328 -45.11 -12.51 28.29
CA LYS A 328 -45.64 -11.35 29.04
C LYS A 328 -44.66 -10.19 29.19
N LEU A 329 -43.35 -10.45 29.29
CA LEU A 329 -42.32 -9.41 29.44
C LEU A 329 -42.03 -8.65 28.13
N ILE A 330 -42.29 -9.26 26.97
CA ILE A 330 -42.16 -8.62 25.66
C ILE A 330 -43.20 -7.49 25.51
N GLU A 331 -44.44 -7.68 25.99
CA GLU A 331 -45.47 -6.65 25.97
C GLU A 331 -45.13 -5.45 26.87
N THR A 332 -44.63 -5.71 28.09
CA THR A 332 -44.28 -4.66 29.06
C THR A 332 -43.02 -3.88 28.66
N ALA A 333 -41.99 -4.55 28.12
CA ALA A 333 -40.76 -3.88 27.67
C ALA A 333 -40.95 -3.09 26.35
N THR A 334 -41.80 -3.57 25.44
CA THR A 334 -42.13 -2.84 24.19
C THR A 334 -42.98 -1.59 24.47
N MET A 335 -43.74 -1.59 25.57
CA MET A 335 -44.47 -0.42 26.08
C MET A 335 -43.54 0.58 26.81
N ALA A 336 -42.59 0.10 27.61
CA ALA A 336 -41.66 0.96 28.35
C ALA A 336 -40.70 1.74 27.44
N VAL A 337 -40.19 1.13 26.35
CA VAL A 337 -39.26 1.81 25.41
C VAL A 337 -39.93 2.94 24.59
N LYS A 338 -41.27 3.03 24.57
CA LYS A 338 -41.98 4.16 23.94
C LYS A 338 -41.99 5.43 24.80
N THR A 339 -41.56 5.36 26.07
CA THR A 339 -41.61 6.51 27.00
C THR A 339 -40.37 7.40 26.96
N ASP A 340 -39.23 6.92 26.46
CA ASP A 340 -38.12 7.80 26.11
C ASP A 340 -38.40 8.44 24.76
N ALA A 341 -38.41 9.77 24.73
CA ALA A 341 -38.68 10.57 23.54
C ALA A 341 -37.78 10.15 22.37
N SER A 342 -38.28 9.27 21.49
CA SER A 342 -37.54 8.84 20.32
C SER A 342 -37.28 10.09 19.46
N PRO A 343 -36.01 10.43 19.15
CA PRO A 343 -35.70 11.62 18.38
C PRO A 343 -36.46 11.60 17.05
N SER A 344 -36.91 12.78 16.60
CA SER A 344 -37.67 12.88 15.36
C SER A 344 -36.84 12.34 14.17
N PRO A 345 -37.45 11.68 13.17
CA PRO A 345 -36.71 11.19 12.00
C PRO A 345 -36.25 12.36 11.13
N PHE A 346 -35.27 12.13 10.24
CA PHE A 346 -34.89 13.10 9.21
C PHE A 346 -36.10 13.55 8.38
N ARG A 347 -36.25 14.87 8.20
CA ARG A 347 -37.33 15.52 7.44
C ARG A 347 -36.80 16.27 6.23
N LEU A 348 -36.05 15.53 5.41
CA LEU A 348 -35.40 16.06 4.22
C LEU A 348 -36.19 15.67 2.97
N TYR A 349 -36.45 16.62 2.08
CA TYR A 349 -37.03 16.37 0.76
C TYR A 349 -36.08 15.47 -0.05
N ARG A 350 -36.59 14.31 -0.51
CA ARG A 350 -35.83 13.25 -1.17
C ARG A 350 -34.58 12.80 -0.39
N PHE A 351 -34.63 12.88 0.94
CA PHE A 351 -33.49 12.60 1.82
C PHE A 351 -32.27 13.51 1.59
N MET A 352 -32.43 14.63 0.87
CA MET A 352 -31.32 15.51 0.49
C MET A 352 -31.49 16.96 0.93
N LEU A 353 -32.66 17.58 0.70
CA LEU A 353 -32.82 19.01 0.96
C LEU A 353 -33.59 19.27 2.25
N PRO A 354 -33.13 20.21 3.09
CA PRO A 354 -34.00 20.82 4.09
C PRO A 354 -35.27 21.39 3.44
N CYS A 355 -36.42 21.19 4.08
CA CYS A 355 -37.70 21.69 3.57
C CYS A 355 -37.89 23.21 3.81
N ASP A 356 -36.89 23.89 4.36
CA ASP A 356 -36.92 25.34 4.63
C ASP A 356 -36.95 26.15 3.31
N PRO A 357 -37.96 27.01 3.11
CA PRO A 357 -38.05 27.87 1.92
C PRO A 357 -36.84 28.78 1.70
N SER A 358 -36.14 29.20 2.76
CA SER A 358 -34.93 30.02 2.67
C SER A 358 -33.79 29.24 2.00
N VAL A 359 -33.53 28.02 2.48
CA VAL A 359 -32.53 27.10 1.92
C VAL A 359 -32.84 26.72 0.47
N ILE A 360 -34.12 26.49 0.15
CA ILE A 360 -34.55 26.19 -1.23
C ILE A 360 -34.36 27.41 -2.14
N ARG A 361 -34.59 28.62 -1.63
CA ARG A 361 -34.41 29.86 -2.38
C ARG A 361 -32.93 30.16 -2.64
N GLU A 362 -32.10 30.07 -1.61
CA GLU A 362 -30.66 30.37 -1.66
C GLU A 362 -29.83 29.26 -2.29
N ARG A 363 -30.31 28.01 -2.26
CA ARG A 363 -29.64 26.83 -2.84
C ARG A 363 -28.20 26.67 -2.32
N ASN A 364 -28.00 26.88 -1.04
CA ASN A 364 -26.68 26.84 -0.40
C ASN A 364 -26.46 25.61 0.49
N LEU A 365 -27.49 24.80 0.75
CA LEU A 365 -27.39 23.63 1.62
C LEU A 365 -28.11 22.40 1.04
N ALA A 366 -27.40 21.26 1.06
CA ALA A 366 -27.92 19.95 0.73
C ALA A 366 -27.17 18.88 1.54
N VAL A 367 -27.85 17.76 1.79
CA VAL A 367 -27.35 16.59 2.54
C VAL A 367 -27.24 15.40 1.60
N ILE A 368 -26.15 14.66 1.69
CA ILE A 368 -25.93 13.42 0.91
C ILE A 368 -25.57 12.29 1.87
N GLY A 369 -25.99 11.06 1.57
CA GLY A 369 -25.65 9.89 2.39
C GLY A 369 -26.44 9.71 3.69
N SER A 370 -27.53 10.47 3.89
CA SER A 370 -28.43 10.33 5.05
C SER A 370 -29.29 9.04 5.05
N GLN A 371 -29.26 8.27 3.95
CA GLN A 371 -30.05 7.07 3.76
C GLN A 371 -29.19 5.80 3.71
N LEU A 372 -29.68 4.74 4.35
CA LEU A 372 -29.10 3.40 4.25
C LEU A 372 -29.74 2.67 3.07
N THR A 373 -28.93 2.21 2.11
CA THR A 373 -29.40 1.51 0.89
C THR A 373 -28.45 0.38 0.50
N LEU A 374 -28.96 -0.65 -0.18
CA LEU A 374 -28.16 -1.77 -0.68
C LEU A 374 -27.18 -1.37 -1.80
N HIS A 375 -27.53 -0.34 -2.59
CA HIS A 375 -26.76 0.13 -3.76
C HIS A 375 -26.22 1.53 -3.51
N THR A 376 -25.46 1.71 -2.41
CA THR A 376 -25.04 3.03 -1.91
C THR A 376 -24.30 3.85 -2.94
N SER A 377 -23.40 3.26 -3.73
CA SER A 377 -22.60 3.97 -4.74
C SER A 377 -23.45 4.57 -5.86
N ILE A 378 -24.38 3.79 -6.41
CA ILE A 378 -25.29 4.24 -7.48
C ILE A 378 -26.19 5.36 -6.96
N ILE A 379 -26.73 5.17 -5.75
CA ILE A 379 -27.58 6.18 -5.12
C ILE A 379 -26.79 7.46 -4.83
N ALA A 380 -25.57 7.37 -4.31
CA ALA A 380 -24.70 8.53 -4.07
C ALA A 380 -24.41 9.30 -5.37
N GLN A 381 -24.13 8.60 -6.47
CA GLN A 381 -23.92 9.24 -7.78
C GLN A 381 -25.17 9.98 -8.26
N VAL A 382 -26.34 9.35 -8.16
CA VAL A 382 -27.63 9.98 -8.55
C VAL A 382 -27.95 11.17 -7.64
N GLN A 383 -27.70 11.06 -6.33
CA GLN A 383 -27.85 12.16 -5.38
C GLN A 383 -26.90 13.32 -5.73
N ALA A 384 -25.64 13.05 -6.03
CA ALA A 384 -24.66 14.06 -6.41
C ALA A 384 -25.06 14.79 -7.70
N LEU A 385 -25.52 14.07 -8.73
CA LEU A 385 -26.04 14.65 -9.96
C LEU A 385 -27.26 15.54 -9.70
N TRP A 386 -28.19 15.07 -8.87
CA TRP A 386 -29.39 15.81 -8.52
C TRP A 386 -29.08 17.08 -7.71
N ILE A 387 -28.20 16.99 -6.71
CA ILE A 387 -27.75 18.13 -5.88
C ILE A 387 -27.00 19.15 -6.75
N THR A 388 -26.15 18.69 -7.66
CA THR A 388 -25.46 19.57 -8.63
C THR A 388 -26.46 20.29 -9.53
N ALA A 389 -27.51 19.60 -9.99
CA ALA A 389 -28.57 20.21 -10.77
C ALA A 389 -29.39 21.22 -9.93
N PHE A 390 -29.58 20.96 -8.64
CA PHE A 390 -30.24 21.87 -7.71
C PHE A 390 -29.46 23.17 -7.54
N PHE A 391 -28.15 23.09 -7.22
CA PHE A 391 -27.29 24.27 -7.08
C PHE A 391 -27.15 25.07 -8.39
N ASN A 392 -27.14 24.40 -9.54
CA ASN A 392 -27.08 25.06 -10.87
C ASN A 392 -28.45 25.50 -11.42
N ASN A 393 -29.52 25.48 -10.61
CA ASN A 393 -30.85 25.92 -11.00
C ASN A 393 -31.46 25.16 -12.22
N LYS A 394 -31.14 23.88 -12.39
CA LYS A 394 -31.60 23.03 -13.51
C LYS A 394 -32.80 22.14 -13.15
N ILE A 395 -33.49 22.39 -12.04
CA ILE A 395 -34.63 21.58 -11.56
C ILE A 395 -35.94 22.39 -11.68
N PRO A 396 -36.73 22.24 -12.77
CA PRO A 396 -37.85 23.14 -13.10
C PRO A 396 -38.90 23.26 -12.01
N GLN A 397 -39.24 22.15 -11.37
CA GLN A 397 -40.23 22.04 -10.29
C GLN A 397 -39.88 22.84 -9.02
N LEU A 398 -38.61 23.21 -8.83
CA LEU A 398 -38.15 24.04 -7.70
C LEU A 398 -37.84 25.50 -8.12
N VAL A 399 -37.84 25.80 -9.44
CA VAL A 399 -37.65 27.18 -9.97
C VAL A 399 -38.87 28.07 -9.67
N LEU A 400 -40.06 27.48 -9.57
CA LEU A 400 -41.33 28.19 -9.33
C LEU A 400 -41.39 28.90 -7.96
N PHE A 401 -40.55 28.54 -6.99
CA PHE A 401 -40.48 29.23 -5.69
C PHE A 401 -39.82 30.62 -5.75
N ARG A 402 -39.28 31.04 -6.90
CA ARG A 402 -38.73 32.40 -7.11
C ARG A 402 -39.78 33.41 -7.56
N ASN A 403 -40.86 32.96 -8.20
CA ASN A 403 -41.88 33.82 -8.81
C ASN A 403 -43.26 33.55 -8.18
N GLY A 404 -43.47 34.02 -6.96
CA GLY A 404 -44.80 34.21 -6.36
C GLY A 404 -45.61 32.94 -6.08
N CYS A 405 -45.93 32.72 -4.81
CA CYS A 405 -47.06 31.87 -4.45
C CYS A 405 -48.36 32.45 -5.06
N PRO A 406 -49.31 31.65 -5.58
CA PRO A 406 -50.64 32.14 -5.93
C PRO A 406 -51.31 32.65 -4.65
N LYS A 407 -51.75 33.90 -4.67
CA LYS A 407 -52.45 34.58 -3.58
C LYS A 407 -53.58 33.70 -3.02
N GLN A 408 -53.57 33.45 -1.71
CA GLN A 408 -54.80 33.26 -0.95
C GLN A 408 -55.29 34.62 -0.44
N PRO A 409 -56.61 34.86 -0.37
CA PRO A 409 -57.17 36.15 -0.01
C PRO A 409 -57.23 36.34 1.52
N ASP A 410 -57.02 37.60 1.90
CA ASP A 410 -57.49 38.30 3.10
C ASP A 410 -56.99 37.86 4.50
N GLU A 411 -56.17 38.70 5.15
CA GLU A 411 -56.61 39.65 6.20
C GLU A 411 -55.41 40.37 6.86
N GLU A 412 -55.63 41.66 7.11
CA GLU A 412 -54.73 42.71 7.63
C GLU A 412 -54.08 42.40 8.99
N GLN A 413 -52.88 42.94 9.24
CA GLN A 413 -52.66 44.10 10.15
C GLN A 413 -51.16 44.32 10.45
N THR A 414 -50.67 45.51 10.04
CA THR A 414 -49.80 46.49 10.77
C THR A 414 -48.62 45.98 11.62
N VAL A 415 -47.38 46.50 11.58
CA VAL A 415 -46.94 47.90 11.81
C VAL A 415 -45.47 48.06 11.35
N THR A 416 -45.22 49.14 10.61
CA THR A 416 -44.02 50.00 10.43
C THR A 416 -42.76 49.78 11.29
N VAL A 417 -41.58 49.90 10.66
CA VAL A 417 -40.69 51.08 10.84
C VAL A 417 -39.96 51.37 9.51
N ALA A 418 -40.23 52.54 8.95
CA ALA A 418 -39.37 53.22 8.00
C ALA A 418 -38.53 54.25 8.76
N SER A 419 -37.28 54.48 8.32
CA SER A 419 -36.76 55.81 7.96
C SER A 419 -35.25 55.74 7.67
N THR A 420 -34.81 55.95 6.41
CA THR A 420 -34.29 57.22 5.84
C THR A 420 -32.99 57.70 6.52
N THR A 421 -31.89 58.15 5.90
CA THR A 421 -31.45 58.52 4.53
C THR A 421 -29.90 58.66 4.62
N ILE A 422 -29.11 58.60 3.55
CA ILE A 422 -28.41 59.73 2.88
C ILE A 422 -27.63 59.07 1.72
N VAL A 423 -28.06 59.23 0.47
CA VAL A 423 -27.62 60.19 -0.58
C VAL A 423 -26.13 60.09 -0.99
N ALA A 424 -26.02 59.79 -2.28
CA ALA A 424 -24.88 59.61 -3.18
C ALA A 424 -23.71 60.61 -3.09
N ALA A 425 -22.50 60.08 -3.32
CA ALA A 425 -21.51 60.67 -4.24
C ALA A 425 -20.42 59.65 -4.62
N THR A 426 -20.15 59.58 -5.93
CA THR A 426 -18.88 59.18 -6.59
C THR A 426 -18.31 57.78 -6.33
N SER A 427 -18.28 57.00 -7.42
CA SER A 427 -17.50 55.77 -7.57
C SER A 427 -16.04 55.90 -7.08
N PRO A 428 -15.59 55.08 -6.13
CA PRO A 428 -14.18 54.76 -5.99
C PRO A 428 -13.80 53.70 -7.05
N PRO A 429 -12.53 53.64 -7.47
CA PRO A 429 -12.07 52.67 -8.46
C PRO A 429 -12.33 51.27 -7.92
N ALA A 430 -12.70 50.35 -8.81
CA ALA A 430 -12.85 48.94 -8.48
C ALA A 430 -11.57 48.44 -7.79
N SER A 431 -11.60 48.37 -6.46
CA SER A 431 -10.63 47.62 -5.70
C SER A 431 -10.74 46.19 -6.16
N SER A 432 -9.70 45.75 -6.87
CA SER A 432 -9.47 44.40 -7.38
C SER A 432 -9.98 43.35 -6.41
N ILE A 433 -11.14 42.77 -6.71
CA ILE A 433 -11.55 41.48 -6.15
C ILE A 433 -10.46 40.51 -6.59
N HIS A 434 -9.66 40.04 -5.63
CA HIS A 434 -8.59 39.08 -5.82
C HIS A 434 -9.05 37.94 -6.75
N ALA A 435 -8.53 37.94 -7.96
CA ALA A 435 -8.71 36.87 -8.91
C ALA A 435 -8.03 35.62 -8.34
N ARG A 436 -8.82 34.72 -7.73
CA ARG A 436 -8.41 33.33 -7.49
C ARG A 436 -8.30 32.63 -8.85
N THR A 437 -7.23 32.88 -9.58
CA THR A 437 -6.88 32.11 -10.78
C THR A 437 -6.04 30.90 -10.38
N SER A 438 -6.69 29.74 -10.28
CA SER A 438 -6.12 28.44 -10.67
C SER A 438 -7.29 27.49 -10.89
N TYR A 439 -7.88 27.59 -12.08
CA TYR A 439 -8.75 26.55 -12.63
C TYR A 439 -7.87 25.32 -12.92
N PRO A 440 -8.32 24.06 -12.72
CA PRO A 440 -7.44 22.89 -12.73
C PRO A 440 -6.67 22.78 -14.04
N ASN A 441 -5.40 22.38 -13.97
CA ASN A 441 -4.58 22.04 -15.14
C ASN A 441 -4.90 20.59 -15.54
N PRO A 442 -5.78 20.34 -16.53
CA PRO A 442 -6.22 18.98 -16.81
C PRO A 442 -5.16 18.14 -17.52
N GLY A 443 -3.99 18.73 -17.83
CA GLY A 443 -2.95 18.11 -18.63
C GLY A 443 -3.43 17.71 -20.03
N TYR A 444 -2.88 16.62 -20.53
CA TYR A 444 -3.28 15.99 -21.78
C TYR A 444 -4.69 15.43 -21.68
N LEU A 445 -5.57 15.94 -22.56
CA LEU A 445 -6.91 15.42 -22.78
C LEU A 445 -6.95 14.68 -24.11
N GLY A 446 -7.30 13.39 -24.06
CA GLY A 446 -7.42 12.54 -25.25
C GLY A 446 -8.65 12.84 -26.10
N ALA A 447 -8.72 12.21 -27.28
CA ALA A 447 -9.78 12.47 -28.28
C ALA A 447 -11.21 12.20 -27.79
N SER A 448 -11.38 11.38 -26.75
CA SER A 448 -12.68 11.11 -26.12
C SER A 448 -13.13 12.20 -25.13
N SER A 449 -12.28 13.18 -24.81
CA SER A 449 -12.61 14.27 -23.91
C SER A 449 -13.55 15.27 -24.58
N HIS A 450 -14.54 15.76 -23.84
CA HIS A 450 -15.44 16.81 -24.31
C HIS A 450 -14.66 18.05 -24.80
N ALA A 451 -13.54 18.40 -24.15
CA ALA A 451 -12.70 19.53 -24.55
C ALA A 451 -12.12 19.35 -25.97
N ALA A 452 -11.73 18.13 -26.35
CA ALA A 452 -11.22 17.82 -27.69
C ALA A 452 -12.33 17.86 -28.75
N ILE A 453 -13.58 17.55 -28.38
CA ILE A 453 -14.76 17.67 -29.26
C ILE A 453 -15.12 19.15 -29.46
N PHE A 454 -15.10 19.95 -28.39
CA PHE A 454 -15.41 21.38 -28.48
C PHE A 454 -14.32 22.19 -29.20
N SER A 455 -13.04 21.78 -29.13
CA SER A 455 -11.99 22.44 -29.92
C SER A 455 -12.19 22.27 -31.43
N GLN A 456 -12.87 21.21 -31.89
CA GLN A 456 -13.19 21.03 -33.32
C GLN A 456 -14.31 21.96 -33.82
N LEU A 457 -15.11 22.54 -32.91
CA LEU A 457 -16.17 23.49 -33.25
C LEU A 457 -15.66 24.93 -33.36
N SER A 458 -14.42 25.18 -32.95
CA SER A 458 -13.76 26.48 -33.04
C SER A 458 -13.07 26.54 -34.42
N GLN A 459 -13.72 27.15 -35.42
CA GLN A 459 -13.24 27.20 -36.81
C GLN A 459 -12.13 28.23 -37.07
N ASP A 460 -11.65 28.95 -36.06
CA ASP A 460 -10.43 29.72 -36.21
C ASP A 460 -9.24 28.78 -35.96
N GLU A 461 -8.42 28.59 -37.00
CA GLU A 461 -7.08 28.03 -36.91
C GLU A 461 -6.21 28.92 -36.01
N VAL A 462 -6.44 28.86 -34.71
CA VAL A 462 -5.37 29.01 -33.74
C VAL A 462 -4.84 27.59 -33.59
N PRO A 463 -3.64 27.27 -34.12
CA PRO A 463 -2.98 26.03 -33.75
C PRO A 463 -3.02 25.95 -32.23
N ALA A 464 -3.06 24.75 -31.65
CA ALA A 464 -2.86 24.58 -30.21
C ALA A 464 -1.42 24.98 -29.77
N ARG A 465 -0.81 26.00 -30.39
CA ARG A 465 0.23 26.86 -29.84
C ARG A 465 -0.35 27.46 -28.58
N TYR A 466 0.22 27.02 -27.46
CA TYR A 466 0.19 27.66 -26.16
C TYR A 466 -1.11 28.43 -25.88
N LEU A 467 -1.96 27.91 -24.99
CA LEU A 467 -2.64 28.83 -24.09
C LEU A 467 -1.53 29.63 -23.41
N SER A 468 -1.16 30.76 -24.01
CA SER A 468 -0.17 31.67 -23.47
C SER A 468 -0.60 31.92 -22.03
N PRO A 469 0.33 31.86 -21.06
CA PRO A 469 0.04 32.48 -19.77
C PRO A 469 -0.42 33.89 -20.10
N LEU A 470 -1.60 34.30 -19.61
CA LEU A 470 -1.94 35.72 -19.53
C LEU A 470 -0.68 36.45 -19.03
N PRO A 471 -0.30 37.59 -19.62
CA PRO A 471 0.94 38.27 -19.25
C PRO A 471 0.96 38.42 -17.73
N TYR A 472 1.93 37.73 -17.10
CA TYR A 472 2.10 37.76 -15.67
C TYR A 472 2.62 39.16 -15.34
N ASP A 473 1.74 40.00 -14.80
CA ASP A 473 2.16 41.27 -14.22
C ASP A 473 3.15 40.95 -13.10
N ALA A 474 4.43 41.26 -13.35
CA ALA A 474 5.56 41.00 -12.45
C ALA A 474 5.50 41.83 -11.13
N THR A 475 4.35 42.39 -10.79
CA THR A 475 4.13 43.28 -9.64
C THR A 475 3.21 42.70 -8.57
N GLN A 476 2.69 41.47 -8.72
CA GLN A 476 1.98 40.79 -7.63
C GLN A 476 2.90 39.88 -6.82
N GLU A 477 3.50 40.43 -5.77
CA GLU A 477 3.99 39.66 -4.62
C GLU A 477 2.82 38.87 -4.02
N LEU A 478 2.59 37.66 -4.53
CA LEU A 478 1.56 36.75 -4.04
C LEU A 478 2.12 35.99 -2.83
N SER A 479 1.64 36.35 -1.65
CA SER A 479 1.77 35.55 -0.43
C SER A 479 1.43 34.07 -0.70
N LEU A 480 2.26 33.16 -0.22
CA LEU A 480 2.04 31.71 -0.34
C LEU A 480 0.69 31.30 0.25
N GLY A 481 0.04 30.31 -0.37
CA GLY A 481 -1.19 29.74 0.16
C GLY A 481 -0.92 28.99 1.47
N PHE A 482 -1.97 28.78 2.28
CA PHE A 482 -1.85 28.04 3.54
C PHE A 482 -1.29 26.62 3.36
N GLU A 483 -1.70 25.91 2.29
CA GLU A 483 -1.17 24.58 1.98
C GLU A 483 0.30 24.61 1.57
N ASP A 484 0.72 25.61 0.79
CA ASP A 484 2.11 25.80 0.40
C ASP A 484 3.01 26.06 1.62
N GLU A 485 2.55 26.86 2.58
CA GLU A 485 3.29 27.12 3.83
C GLU A 485 3.46 25.84 4.68
N VAL A 486 2.49 24.92 4.66
CA VAL A 486 2.64 23.61 5.31
C VAL A 486 3.72 22.79 4.62
N HIS A 487 3.74 22.76 3.28
CA HIS A 487 4.79 22.08 2.53
C HIS A 487 6.17 22.71 2.75
N VAL A 488 6.27 24.04 2.79
CA VAL A 488 7.49 24.79 3.11
C VAL A 488 8.02 24.38 4.49
N SER A 489 7.17 24.33 5.52
CA SER A 489 7.58 23.90 6.86
C SER A 489 8.13 22.47 6.85
N LYS A 490 7.42 21.53 6.23
CA LYS A 490 7.83 20.12 6.18
C LYS A 490 9.17 19.93 5.46
N VAL A 491 9.36 20.57 4.31
CA VAL A 491 10.63 20.51 3.56
C VAL A 491 11.76 21.07 4.42
N ALA A 492 11.55 22.22 5.07
CA ALA A 492 12.54 22.84 5.94
C ALA A 492 12.91 21.96 7.14
N ASP A 493 11.94 21.29 7.76
CA ASP A 493 12.16 20.37 8.87
C ASP A 493 13.00 19.16 8.42
N CYS A 494 12.71 18.58 7.25
CA CYS A 494 13.50 17.50 6.69
C CYS A 494 14.93 17.94 6.35
N MET A 495 15.12 19.12 5.76
CA MET A 495 16.45 19.69 5.50
C MET A 495 17.23 19.89 6.80
N THR A 496 16.56 20.38 7.84
CA THR A 496 17.16 20.59 9.16
C THR A 496 17.63 19.28 9.77
N GLN A 497 16.81 18.22 9.72
CA GLN A 497 17.18 16.91 10.23
C GLN A 497 18.37 16.30 9.47
N LEU A 498 18.35 16.36 8.14
CA LEU A 498 19.43 15.81 7.31
C LEU A 498 20.76 16.54 7.54
N LEU A 499 20.73 17.87 7.55
CA LEU A 499 21.93 18.71 7.65
C LEU A 499 22.41 18.92 9.09
N ALA A 500 21.62 18.50 10.09
CA ALA A 500 22.10 18.39 11.47
C ALA A 500 23.06 17.20 11.64
N SER A 501 22.80 16.09 10.92
CA SER A 501 23.58 14.84 11.04
C SER A 501 24.69 14.71 9.99
N PHE A 502 24.57 15.37 8.83
CA PHE A 502 25.48 15.19 7.69
C PHE A 502 25.88 16.51 7.02
N SER A 503 27.12 16.57 6.53
CA SER A 503 27.66 17.76 5.86
C SER A 503 27.26 17.81 4.39
N ALA A 504 26.70 18.95 3.95
CA ALA A 504 26.39 19.21 2.55
C ALA A 504 27.63 19.21 1.63
N ALA A 505 28.80 19.61 2.13
CA ALA A 505 30.04 19.56 1.33
C ALA A 505 30.42 18.13 0.98
N ALA A 506 30.30 17.22 1.95
CA ALA A 506 30.59 15.81 1.74
C ALA A 506 29.60 15.11 0.78
N PHE A 507 28.40 15.67 0.57
CA PHE A 507 27.49 15.20 -0.48
C PHE A 507 28.04 15.47 -1.88
N LYS A 508 28.65 16.64 -2.11
CA LYS A 508 29.28 16.98 -3.38
C LYS A 508 30.45 16.01 -3.66
N ASP A 509 31.30 15.78 -2.65
CA ASP A 509 32.42 14.84 -2.75
C ASP A 509 31.96 13.40 -3.06
N LEU A 510 30.90 12.94 -2.38
CA LEU A 510 30.32 11.62 -2.62
C LEU A 510 29.80 11.48 -4.05
N ILE A 511 29.03 12.45 -4.55
CA ILE A 511 28.48 12.42 -5.91
C ILE A 511 29.61 12.48 -6.93
N SER A 512 30.61 13.34 -6.74
CA SER A 512 31.77 13.43 -7.64
C SER A 512 32.57 12.13 -7.66
N PHE A 513 32.79 11.49 -6.51
CA PHE A 513 33.44 10.17 -6.43
C PHE A 513 32.63 9.10 -7.17
N TRP A 514 31.32 9.06 -6.93
CA TRP A 514 30.41 8.14 -7.60
C TRP A 514 30.34 8.37 -9.11
N ARG A 515 30.34 9.63 -9.57
CA ARG A 515 30.38 9.98 -11.01
C ARG A 515 31.69 9.56 -11.66
N ALA A 516 32.80 9.57 -10.93
CA ALA A 516 34.11 9.15 -11.45
C ALA A 516 34.18 7.63 -11.75
N THR A 517 33.28 6.82 -11.18
CA THR A 517 33.18 5.39 -11.54
C THR A 517 32.46 5.17 -12.88
N GLY A 518 31.86 6.22 -13.47
CA GLY A 518 31.02 6.13 -14.66
C GLY A 518 29.53 5.88 -14.36
N ALA A 519 29.15 5.76 -13.09
CA ALA A 519 27.75 5.64 -12.68
C ALA A 519 27.03 7.00 -12.73
N ASN A 520 25.71 6.98 -12.93
CA ASN A 520 24.89 8.19 -12.97
C ASN A 520 23.42 7.94 -12.64
N LEU A 521 22.65 9.02 -12.48
CA LEU A 521 21.19 8.95 -12.35
C LEU A 521 20.56 8.48 -13.67
N ALA A 522 19.42 7.80 -13.56
CA ALA A 522 18.83 7.07 -14.66
C ALA A 522 18.28 7.99 -15.78
N LEU A 523 17.47 8.97 -15.43
CA LEU A 523 16.92 9.99 -16.32
C LEU A 523 17.63 11.34 -16.20
N ALA A 524 18.23 11.62 -15.05
CA ALA A 524 18.85 12.92 -14.78
C ALA A 524 20.34 12.99 -15.14
N GLU A 525 20.90 11.98 -15.82
CA GLU A 525 22.33 11.91 -16.19
C GLU A 525 22.92 13.23 -16.73
N PRO A 526 22.30 13.89 -17.73
CA PRO A 526 22.82 15.13 -18.31
C PRO A 526 22.77 16.34 -17.36
N LEU A 527 21.96 16.24 -16.30
CA LEU A 527 21.66 17.34 -15.39
C LEU A 527 22.50 17.30 -14.12
N VAL A 528 22.94 16.12 -13.68
CA VAL A 528 23.64 15.96 -12.39
C VAL A 528 24.86 16.87 -12.31
N ASP A 529 25.76 16.80 -13.30
CA ASP A 529 27.01 17.58 -13.27
C ASP A 529 26.76 19.09 -13.31
N ILE A 530 25.75 19.52 -14.08
CA ILE A 530 25.36 20.92 -14.21
C ILE A 530 24.75 21.42 -12.89
N CYS A 531 24.03 20.56 -12.18
CA CYS A 531 23.35 20.91 -10.93
C CYS A 531 24.27 20.83 -9.70
N LEU A 532 25.47 20.23 -9.79
CA LEU A 532 26.35 20.01 -8.64
C LEU A 532 26.66 21.28 -7.85
N ASP A 533 26.79 22.42 -8.53
CA ASP A 533 27.09 23.71 -7.88
C ASP A 533 25.94 24.22 -6.99
N ALA A 534 24.72 23.70 -7.15
CA ALA A 534 23.62 24.01 -6.24
C ALA A 534 23.86 23.48 -4.82
N LEU A 535 24.71 22.47 -4.62
CA LEU A 535 25.12 21.99 -3.29
C LEU A 535 26.00 23.01 -2.55
N ASP A 536 26.73 23.87 -3.26
CA ASP A 536 27.54 24.92 -2.63
C ASP A 536 26.64 25.99 -1.98
N SER A 537 25.49 26.26 -2.58
CA SER A 537 24.44 27.11 -1.99
C SER A 537 23.87 26.49 -0.72
N LEU A 538 23.65 25.17 -0.71
CA LEU A 538 23.19 24.45 0.48
C LEU A 538 24.25 24.42 1.59
N HIS A 539 25.52 24.27 1.24
CA HIS A 539 26.64 24.28 2.16
C HIS A 539 26.88 25.68 2.76
N SER A 540 26.87 26.72 1.94
CA SER A 540 26.96 28.10 2.45
C SER A 540 25.81 28.45 3.39
N LEU A 541 24.59 27.97 3.11
CA LEU A 541 23.46 28.12 4.03
C LEU A 541 23.66 27.37 5.35
N SER A 542 24.24 26.17 5.33
CA SER A 542 24.44 25.37 6.55
C SER A 542 25.48 25.97 7.50
N THR A 543 26.39 26.82 7.00
CA THR A 543 27.42 27.51 7.79
C THR A 543 26.95 28.85 8.38
N GLN A 544 25.86 29.45 7.87
CA GLN A 544 25.35 30.74 8.35
C GLN A 544 24.50 30.62 9.64
N PRO A 545 24.72 31.46 10.67
CA PRO A 545 23.92 31.42 11.89
C PRO A 545 22.49 31.96 11.67
N GLY A 546 21.45 31.18 12.01
CA GLY A 546 20.05 31.64 11.95
C GLY A 546 19.01 30.53 12.12
N ARG A 547 18.02 30.74 13.01
CA ARG A 547 17.02 29.73 13.40
C ARG A 547 16.04 29.35 12.27
N ASN A 548 15.85 30.20 11.26
CA ASN A 548 14.87 30.03 10.18
C ASN A 548 15.50 29.90 8.78
N ARG A 549 16.80 29.62 8.67
CA ARG A 549 17.53 29.63 7.39
C ARG A 549 16.98 28.62 6.37
N TYR A 550 16.69 27.38 6.80
CA TYR A 550 16.13 26.35 5.93
C TYR A 550 14.66 26.63 5.56
N LEU A 551 13.91 27.29 6.45
CA LEU A 551 12.55 27.72 6.17
C LEU A 551 12.51 28.77 5.06
N CYS A 552 13.38 29.79 5.13
CA CYS A 552 13.50 30.79 4.08
C CYS A 552 13.97 30.19 2.76
N TYR A 553 14.92 29.25 2.80
CA TYR A 553 15.43 28.60 1.59
C TYR A 553 14.39 27.67 0.96
N ALA A 554 13.70 26.83 1.74
CA ALA A 554 12.60 25.99 1.26
C ALA A 554 11.48 26.85 0.63
N ARG A 555 11.18 28.00 1.24
CA ARG A 555 10.22 28.97 0.70
C ARG A 555 10.65 29.48 -0.68
N LEU A 556 11.91 29.90 -0.82
CA LEU A 556 12.49 30.34 -2.09
C LEU A 556 12.41 29.24 -3.16
N LEU A 557 12.82 28.01 -2.81
CA LEU A 557 12.81 26.88 -3.75
C LEU A 557 11.40 26.58 -4.25
N ILE A 558 10.40 26.52 -3.36
CA ILE A 558 9.00 26.26 -3.72
C ILE A 558 8.42 27.41 -4.54
N GLN A 559 8.75 28.66 -4.22
CA GLN A 559 8.35 29.82 -5.02
C GLN A 559 8.90 29.72 -6.45
N ASN A 560 10.18 29.41 -6.61
CA ASN A 560 10.80 29.19 -7.91
C ASN A 560 10.15 28.01 -8.67
N SER A 561 9.79 26.93 -7.96
CA SER A 561 9.08 25.78 -8.53
C SER A 561 7.66 26.09 -9.04
N ARG A 562 7.04 27.21 -8.63
CA ARG A 562 5.72 27.64 -9.13
C ARG A 562 5.76 28.26 -10.52
N HIS A 563 6.92 28.78 -10.94
CA HIS A 563 7.07 29.41 -12.25
C HIS A 563 7.20 28.32 -13.32
N PRO A 564 6.43 28.38 -14.43
CA PRO A 564 6.56 27.41 -15.51
C PRO A 564 7.94 27.50 -16.18
N LEU A 565 8.49 26.37 -16.61
CA LEU A 565 9.71 26.35 -17.43
C LEU A 565 9.35 26.79 -18.86
N LEU A 566 10.13 27.70 -19.42
CA LEU A 566 9.96 28.19 -20.78
C LEU A 566 10.67 27.26 -21.77
N VAL A 567 9.94 26.83 -22.80
CA VAL A 567 10.38 25.82 -23.78
C VAL A 567 10.29 26.34 -25.22
N GLU A 568 10.49 27.64 -25.42
CA GLU A 568 10.40 28.28 -26.75
C GLU A 568 11.75 28.21 -27.49
N PRO A 569 11.81 27.76 -28.75
CA PRO A 569 13.05 27.77 -29.54
C PRO A 569 13.51 29.18 -29.95
N PRO A 570 14.82 29.45 -30.09
CA PRO A 570 15.95 28.55 -29.81
C PRO A 570 16.21 28.46 -28.29
N LEU A 571 16.33 27.24 -27.78
CA LEU A 571 16.64 26.99 -26.38
C LEU A 571 17.75 25.94 -26.31
N ASP A 572 18.91 26.33 -25.79
CA ASP A 572 20.02 25.42 -25.51
C ASP A 572 19.89 24.74 -24.13
N VAL A 573 20.60 23.62 -23.92
CA VAL A 573 20.66 22.91 -22.63
C VAL A 573 21.09 23.85 -21.51
N HIS A 574 22.08 24.71 -21.77
CA HIS A 574 22.58 25.65 -20.77
C HIS A 574 21.52 26.68 -20.40
N GLU A 575 20.84 27.28 -21.38
CA GLU A 575 19.76 28.25 -21.17
C GLU A 575 18.56 27.63 -20.42
N PHE A 576 18.24 26.37 -20.71
CA PHE A 576 17.23 25.62 -19.96
C PHE A 576 17.66 25.42 -18.50
N CYS A 577 18.93 25.09 -18.25
CA CYS A 577 19.46 24.89 -16.90
C CYS A 577 19.51 26.18 -16.07
N LEU A 578 19.78 27.34 -16.69
CA LEU A 578 19.77 28.64 -16.01
C LEU A 578 18.40 28.99 -15.38
N GLN A 579 17.30 28.40 -15.88
CA GLN A 579 15.97 28.58 -15.32
C GLN A 579 15.77 27.87 -13.96
N PHE A 580 16.67 26.98 -13.56
CA PHE A 580 16.55 26.20 -12.31
C PHE A 580 17.84 26.09 -11.50
N LEU A 581 18.83 26.96 -11.76
CA LEU A 581 20.12 27.05 -11.07
C LEU A 581 20.36 28.43 -10.48
N GLY A 582 21.35 28.54 -9.58
CA GLY A 582 21.75 29.80 -8.95
C GLY A 582 20.60 30.46 -8.18
N SER A 583 20.33 31.74 -8.46
CA SER A 583 19.22 32.49 -7.85
C SER A 583 17.84 31.93 -8.20
N ASN A 584 17.73 31.18 -9.30
CA ASN A 584 16.51 30.54 -9.77
C ASN A 584 16.44 29.07 -9.33
N ALA A 585 17.26 28.63 -8.38
CA ALA A 585 17.26 27.25 -7.91
C ALA A 585 15.84 26.82 -7.51
N ARG A 586 15.39 25.69 -8.05
CA ARG A 586 14.08 25.12 -7.78
C ARG A 586 14.20 23.93 -6.84
N LEU A 587 13.09 23.54 -6.20
CA LEU A 587 13.05 22.39 -5.30
C LEU A 587 13.41 21.07 -6.03
N GLU A 588 13.05 20.96 -7.29
CA GLU A 588 13.39 19.83 -8.17
C GLU A 588 14.91 19.62 -8.27
N THR A 589 15.68 20.70 -8.42
CA THR A 589 17.15 20.67 -8.53
C THR A 589 17.79 20.08 -7.28
N LEU A 590 17.40 20.59 -6.11
CA LEU A 590 17.86 20.05 -4.82
C LEU A 590 17.44 18.59 -4.66
N GLY A 591 16.18 18.28 -4.98
CA GLY A 591 15.63 16.93 -4.91
C GLY A 591 16.44 15.92 -5.75
N LEU A 592 16.81 16.29 -6.99
CA LEU A 592 17.63 15.46 -7.87
C LEU A 592 19.02 15.17 -7.28
N LEU A 593 19.67 16.17 -6.70
CA LEU A 593 20.98 16.00 -6.09
C LEU A 593 20.90 15.11 -4.84
N ILE A 594 19.84 15.23 -4.04
CA ILE A 594 19.62 14.33 -2.90
C ILE A 594 19.28 12.90 -3.37
N CYS A 595 18.56 12.71 -4.48
CA CYS A 595 18.42 11.39 -5.11
C CYS A 595 19.78 10.82 -5.54
N ALA A 596 20.68 11.66 -6.09
CA ALA A 596 22.05 11.25 -6.40
C ALA A 596 22.83 10.84 -5.13
N VAL A 597 22.66 11.55 -4.01
CA VAL A 597 23.24 11.14 -2.71
C VAL A 597 22.75 9.76 -2.29
N ILE A 598 21.45 9.47 -2.40
CA ILE A 598 20.89 8.15 -2.05
C ILE A 598 21.50 7.07 -2.94
N ARG A 599 21.56 7.32 -4.25
CA ARG A 599 22.08 6.38 -5.23
C ARG A 599 23.57 6.10 -5.01
N ALA A 600 24.36 7.15 -4.85
CA ALA A 600 25.79 7.07 -4.54
C ALA A 600 26.04 6.37 -3.19
N SER A 601 25.22 6.64 -2.18
CA SER A 601 25.33 6.00 -0.87
C SER A 601 25.07 4.50 -0.92
N SER A 602 24.23 4.04 -1.85
CA SER A 602 23.95 2.63 -2.04
C SER A 602 25.11 1.88 -2.71
N GLU A 603 25.84 2.52 -3.63
CA GLU A 603 26.87 1.88 -4.45
C GLU A 603 28.29 2.08 -3.90
N VAL A 604 28.53 3.19 -3.18
CA VAL A 604 29.83 3.52 -2.60
C VAL A 604 29.83 3.17 -1.12
N TYR A 605 30.58 2.15 -0.73
CA TYR A 605 30.80 1.83 0.68
C TYR A 605 32.19 1.23 0.95
N PRO A 606 32.89 1.67 2.00
CA PRO A 606 32.57 2.79 2.90
C PRO A 606 32.87 4.18 2.28
N PHE A 607 32.27 5.25 2.82
CA PHE A 607 32.63 6.63 2.44
C PHE A 607 32.91 7.45 3.70
N PRO A 608 34.17 7.47 4.19
CA PRO A 608 34.54 8.01 5.50
C PRO A 608 34.00 9.41 5.84
N PRO A 609 33.90 10.39 4.91
CA PRO A 609 33.34 11.70 5.22
C PRO A 609 31.88 11.70 5.71
N LEU A 610 31.10 10.65 5.41
CA LEU A 610 29.68 10.56 5.78
C LEU A 610 29.36 9.32 6.63
N TYR A 611 29.91 8.16 6.28
CA TYR A 611 29.59 6.88 6.93
C TYR A 611 30.75 5.87 6.80
N LEU A 612 31.01 5.17 7.91
CA LEU A 612 31.95 4.04 7.97
C LEU A 612 31.22 2.71 8.22
N ASP A 613 30.05 2.79 8.86
CA ASP A 613 29.22 1.67 9.26
C ASP A 613 27.88 1.66 8.50
N GLY A 614 27.29 0.47 8.40
CA GLY A 614 26.02 0.28 7.69
C GLY A 614 24.86 1.05 8.32
N THR A 615 24.85 1.23 9.65
CA THR A 615 23.76 1.92 10.37
C THR A 615 23.72 3.40 10.02
N ARG A 616 24.85 4.10 10.07
CA ARG A 616 24.92 5.52 9.69
C ARG A 616 24.63 5.75 8.21
N ARG A 617 25.03 4.83 7.33
CA ARG A 617 24.66 4.86 5.91
C ARG A 617 23.14 4.76 5.73
N GLN A 618 22.48 3.83 6.42
CA GLN A 618 21.02 3.69 6.38
C GLN A 618 20.30 4.92 6.96
N GLU A 619 20.86 5.54 8.00
CA GLU A 619 20.35 6.80 8.54
C GLU A 619 20.39 7.92 7.49
N LEU A 620 21.52 8.09 6.79
CA LEU A 620 21.65 9.06 5.68
C LEU A 620 20.59 8.80 4.61
N MET A 621 20.49 7.56 4.13
CA MET A 621 19.53 7.17 3.08
C MET A 621 18.07 7.37 3.53
N SER A 622 17.75 7.10 4.79
CA SER A 622 16.40 7.29 5.37
C SER A 622 16.03 8.77 5.48
N LEU A 623 16.94 9.63 5.93
CA LEU A 623 16.69 11.07 6.00
C LEU A 623 16.60 11.71 4.61
N ALA A 624 17.49 11.30 3.70
CA ALA A 624 17.48 11.76 2.31
C ALA A 624 16.20 11.37 1.55
N VAL A 625 15.69 10.14 1.74
CA VAL A 625 14.45 9.72 1.09
C VAL A 625 13.24 10.47 1.65
N LYS A 626 13.20 10.77 2.95
CA LYS A 626 12.14 11.60 3.55
C LYS A 626 12.11 13.01 2.96
N LEU A 627 13.28 13.62 2.77
CA LEU A 627 13.39 14.93 2.15
C LEU A 627 12.90 14.91 0.70
N THR A 628 13.36 13.95 -0.10
CA THR A 628 12.96 13.84 -1.51
C THR A 628 11.48 13.51 -1.67
N ASP A 629 10.90 12.67 -0.81
CA ASP A 629 9.46 12.38 -0.79
C ASP A 629 8.63 13.63 -0.50
N THR A 630 8.97 14.34 0.57
CA THR A 630 8.31 15.59 0.96
C THR A 630 8.43 16.64 -0.14
N ALA A 631 9.59 16.70 -0.81
CA ALA A 631 9.81 17.59 -1.94
C ALA A 631 8.95 17.23 -3.16
N VAL A 632 8.83 15.93 -3.50
CA VAL A 632 7.93 15.46 -4.58
C VAL A 632 6.47 15.80 -4.26
N GLU A 633 6.02 15.58 -3.02
CA GLU A 633 4.65 15.95 -2.61
C GLU A 633 4.41 17.46 -2.75
N ALA A 634 5.38 18.28 -2.36
CA ALA A 634 5.30 19.73 -2.47
C ALA A 634 5.27 20.26 -3.91
N ILE A 635 5.99 19.63 -4.86
CA ILE A 635 5.93 20.05 -6.27
C ILE A 635 4.65 19.58 -6.97
N LEU A 636 4.13 18.39 -6.59
CA LEU A 636 2.89 17.85 -7.16
C LEU A 636 1.67 18.63 -6.66
N SER A 637 1.69 19.16 -5.44
CA SER A 637 0.62 20.02 -4.92
C SER A 637 0.48 21.36 -5.66
N LEU A 638 1.51 21.78 -6.43
CA LEU A 638 1.45 23.02 -7.23
C LEU A 638 0.56 22.89 -8.49
N ASP A 639 0.14 21.68 -8.87
CA ASP A 639 -0.66 21.38 -10.07
C ASP A 639 -0.07 21.92 -11.40
N LYS A 640 1.27 21.99 -11.48
CA LYS A 640 2.02 22.54 -12.64
C LYS A 640 3.10 21.58 -13.14
N LEU A 641 2.66 20.38 -13.54
CA LEU A 641 3.53 19.29 -13.99
C LEU A 641 4.39 19.70 -15.20
N ASN A 642 5.70 19.41 -15.14
CA ASN A 642 6.67 19.70 -16.21
C ASN A 642 7.74 18.60 -16.36
N ASP A 643 8.61 18.74 -17.36
CA ASP A 643 9.68 17.79 -17.67
C ASP A 643 10.62 17.51 -16.48
N LEU A 644 11.08 18.57 -15.79
CA LEU A 644 12.03 18.46 -14.68
C LEU A 644 11.39 17.76 -13.47
N GLN A 645 10.12 18.05 -13.19
CA GLN A 645 9.35 17.39 -12.14
C GLN A 645 9.16 15.90 -12.41
N LEU A 646 8.88 15.52 -13.66
CA LEU A 646 8.79 14.10 -14.02
C LEU A 646 10.13 13.38 -13.84
N VAL A 647 11.23 13.99 -14.27
CA VAL A 647 12.58 13.43 -14.08
C VAL A 647 12.85 13.23 -12.58
N PHE A 648 12.59 14.25 -11.75
CA PHE A 648 12.76 14.13 -10.30
C PHE A 648 11.85 13.05 -9.69
N GLN A 649 10.58 12.98 -10.10
CA GLN A 649 9.64 11.97 -9.63
C GLN A 649 10.11 10.53 -9.96
N TYR A 650 10.67 10.31 -11.15
CA TYR A 650 11.24 9.02 -11.52
C TYR A 650 12.47 8.66 -10.67
N GLU A 651 13.40 9.60 -10.47
CA GLU A 651 14.58 9.36 -9.63
C GLU A 651 14.21 9.12 -8.16
N ASN A 652 13.15 9.77 -7.69
CA ASN A 652 12.59 9.50 -6.36
C ASN A 652 12.01 8.09 -6.28
N PHE A 653 11.28 7.61 -7.31
CA PHE A 653 10.83 6.22 -7.37
C PHE A 653 12.01 5.23 -7.25
N ILE A 654 13.08 5.45 -8.01
CA ILE A 654 14.29 4.62 -7.94
C ILE A 654 14.90 4.69 -6.54
N SER A 655 15.04 5.89 -5.96
CA SER A 655 15.56 6.07 -4.60
C SER A 655 14.74 5.31 -3.55
N TYR A 656 13.41 5.29 -3.67
CA TYR A 656 12.52 4.49 -2.81
C TYR A 656 12.83 3.01 -2.86
N SER A 657 13.15 2.48 -4.04
CA SER A 657 13.49 1.07 -4.20
C SER A 657 14.80 0.68 -3.52
N TYR A 658 15.76 1.61 -3.39
CA TYR A 658 17.03 1.40 -2.67
C TYR A 658 16.87 1.46 -1.15
N VAL A 659 15.91 2.23 -0.64
CA VAL A 659 15.70 2.38 0.81
C VAL A 659 14.71 1.36 1.36
N PHE A 660 13.60 1.13 0.66
CA PHE A 660 12.53 0.25 1.13
C PHE A 660 12.53 -1.13 0.46
N GLY A 661 13.31 -1.32 -0.59
CA GLY A 661 13.40 -2.59 -1.33
C GLY A 661 12.36 -2.75 -2.42
N ILE A 662 12.56 -3.79 -3.24
CA ILE A 662 11.78 -4.04 -4.46
C ILE A 662 10.43 -4.72 -4.21
N GLN A 663 10.24 -5.37 -3.06
CA GLN A 663 8.94 -5.95 -2.67
C GLN A 663 8.03 -4.95 -1.94
N SER A 664 8.54 -3.74 -1.65
CA SER A 664 7.78 -2.73 -0.93
C SER A 664 6.61 -2.20 -1.75
N TYR A 665 5.45 -2.13 -1.10
CA TYR A 665 4.27 -1.46 -1.65
C TYR A 665 4.55 0.02 -1.98
N TYR A 666 5.34 0.71 -1.15
CA TYR A 666 5.66 2.12 -1.34
C TYR A 666 6.41 2.37 -2.65
N SER A 667 7.44 1.55 -2.95
CA SER A 667 8.22 1.64 -4.19
C SER A 667 7.33 1.41 -5.42
N TYR A 668 6.45 0.39 -5.38
CA TYR A 668 5.52 0.11 -6.49
C TYR A 668 4.42 1.17 -6.65
N ARG A 669 4.03 1.87 -5.57
CA ARG A 669 3.10 2.99 -5.64
C ARG A 669 3.73 4.18 -6.36
N LYS A 670 4.98 4.53 -6.04
CA LYS A 670 5.70 5.65 -6.68
C LYS A 670 5.86 5.48 -8.18
N LEU A 671 6.12 4.26 -8.66
CA LEU A 671 6.09 3.96 -10.10
C LEU A 671 4.72 4.27 -10.74
N GLY A 672 3.64 4.00 -10.01
CA GLY A 672 2.29 4.39 -10.40
C GLY A 672 2.11 5.88 -10.60
N ASP A 673 2.60 6.68 -9.65
CA ASP A 673 2.51 8.13 -9.70
C ASP A 673 3.27 8.70 -10.91
N VAL A 674 4.45 8.13 -11.23
CA VAL A 674 5.21 8.47 -12.45
C VAL A 674 4.42 8.15 -13.72
N ILE A 675 3.79 6.98 -13.78
CA ILE A 675 2.96 6.58 -14.93
C ILE A 675 1.79 7.55 -15.11
N THR A 676 1.16 7.97 -14.01
CA THR A 676 0.10 9.00 -14.05
C THR A 676 0.63 10.32 -14.58
N SER A 677 1.79 10.79 -14.11
CA SER A 677 2.42 12.01 -14.62
C SER A 677 2.73 11.93 -16.13
N ILE A 678 3.23 10.79 -16.62
CA ILE A 678 3.47 10.54 -18.05
C ILE A 678 2.17 10.60 -18.86
N ALA A 679 1.08 10.05 -18.32
CA ALA A 679 -0.23 10.12 -18.95
C ALA A 679 -0.73 11.57 -19.00
N THR A 680 -0.64 12.30 -17.89
CA THR A 680 -1.03 13.71 -17.78
C THR A 680 -0.19 14.63 -18.67
N LEU A 681 1.10 14.37 -18.86
CA LEU A 681 1.93 15.13 -19.80
C LEU A 681 1.68 14.77 -21.27
N GLY A 682 0.96 13.67 -21.54
CA GLY A 682 0.63 13.23 -22.90
C GLY A 682 1.76 12.58 -23.67
N TYR A 683 2.89 12.22 -23.02
CA TYR A 683 4.06 11.65 -23.70
C TYR A 683 3.78 10.30 -24.36
N HIS A 684 2.77 9.57 -23.88
CA HIS A 684 2.32 8.30 -24.46
C HIS A 684 1.70 8.43 -25.86
N GLU A 685 1.17 9.60 -26.24
CA GLU A 685 0.45 9.80 -27.51
C GLU A 685 0.94 11.00 -28.35
N LYS A 686 1.24 12.15 -27.75
CA LYS A 686 1.58 13.41 -28.45
C LYS A 686 3.07 13.56 -28.79
N LEU A 687 3.67 12.60 -29.50
CA LEU A 687 5.07 12.76 -29.95
C LEU A 687 5.23 13.56 -31.25
N ALA A 688 4.19 13.68 -32.08
CA ALA A 688 4.27 14.43 -33.33
C ALA A 688 4.45 15.96 -33.13
N ALA A 689 4.06 16.48 -31.96
CA ALA A 689 4.30 17.87 -31.56
C ALA A 689 5.75 18.12 -31.09
N MET A 690 6.60 17.08 -31.04
CA MET A 690 8.00 17.21 -30.61
C MET A 690 8.93 17.78 -31.69
N ASN A 691 8.49 17.88 -32.94
CA ASN A 691 9.32 18.42 -34.03
C ASN A 691 9.62 19.93 -33.87
N GLU A 692 8.90 20.64 -33.00
CA GLU A 692 9.12 22.05 -32.67
C GLU A 692 10.00 22.25 -31.42
N LEU A 693 10.48 21.18 -30.77
CA LEU A 693 11.23 21.25 -29.51
C LEU A 693 12.74 21.05 -29.72
N PRO A 694 13.60 21.56 -28.82
CA PRO A 694 15.02 21.25 -28.80
C PRO A 694 15.29 19.75 -28.67
N GLU A 695 16.29 19.23 -29.40
CA GLU A 695 16.61 17.80 -29.48
C GLU A 695 16.88 17.15 -28.11
N PHE A 696 17.53 17.86 -27.19
CA PHE A 696 17.82 17.33 -25.86
C PHE A 696 16.56 17.06 -25.03
N LEU A 697 15.52 17.91 -25.13
CA LEU A 697 14.25 17.71 -24.43
C LEU A 697 13.46 16.55 -25.03
N ILE A 698 13.51 16.40 -26.35
CA ILE A 698 12.94 15.23 -27.04
C ILE A 698 13.57 13.96 -26.46
N ASN A 699 14.90 13.93 -26.32
CA ASN A 699 15.62 12.79 -25.77
C ASN A 699 15.25 12.51 -24.30
N ILE A 700 15.11 13.54 -23.45
CA ILE A 700 14.64 13.37 -22.06
C ILE A 700 13.25 12.75 -22.02
N ARG A 701 12.28 13.29 -22.77
CA ARG A 701 10.90 12.78 -22.79
C ARG A 701 10.81 11.34 -23.28
N ARG A 702 11.55 11.01 -24.34
CA ARG A 702 11.62 9.65 -24.89
C ARG A 702 12.23 8.67 -23.90
N THR A 703 13.31 9.08 -23.23
CA THR A 703 13.99 8.27 -22.22
C THR A 703 13.08 8.04 -21.01
N ALA A 704 12.40 9.08 -20.52
CA ALA A 704 11.46 8.98 -19.40
C ALA A 704 10.34 7.98 -19.67
N LEU A 705 9.72 8.05 -20.85
CA LEU A 705 8.67 7.12 -21.24
C LEU A 705 9.19 5.70 -21.44
N ALA A 706 10.30 5.51 -22.18
CA ALA A 706 10.86 4.19 -22.46
C ALA A 706 11.31 3.47 -21.18
N ARG A 707 11.99 4.18 -20.26
CA ARG A 707 12.42 3.61 -18.97
C ARG A 707 11.24 3.32 -18.05
N THR A 708 10.25 4.20 -17.97
CA THR A 708 9.05 3.94 -17.16
C THR A 708 8.24 2.77 -17.73
N TYR A 709 8.12 2.68 -19.06
CA TYR A 709 7.48 1.56 -19.73
C TYR A 709 8.21 0.24 -19.42
N SER A 710 9.55 0.21 -19.47
CA SER A 710 10.32 -0.99 -19.13
C SER A 710 10.19 -1.36 -17.64
N ALA A 711 10.28 -0.37 -16.74
CA ALA A 711 10.14 -0.56 -15.30
C ALA A 711 8.77 -1.16 -14.94
N ASP A 712 7.68 -0.63 -15.50
CA ASP A 712 6.32 -1.15 -15.30
C ASP A 712 6.22 -2.66 -15.57
N LYS A 713 6.83 -3.14 -16.67
CA LYS A 713 6.74 -4.55 -17.06
C LYS A 713 7.65 -5.42 -16.20
N ASN A 714 8.88 -4.99 -15.95
CA ASN A 714 9.81 -5.76 -15.12
C ASN A 714 9.28 -5.92 -13.68
N TRP A 715 8.71 -4.86 -13.10
CA TRP A 715 8.09 -4.92 -11.77
C TRP A 715 6.80 -5.73 -11.75
N ALA A 716 5.96 -5.60 -12.78
CA ALA A 716 4.75 -6.41 -12.95
C ALA A 716 5.09 -7.90 -12.98
N ILE A 717 6.11 -8.31 -13.75
CA ILE A 717 6.59 -9.69 -13.83
C ILE A 717 7.11 -10.15 -12.47
N PHE A 718 8.01 -9.40 -11.85
CA PHE A 718 8.65 -9.79 -10.59
C PHE A 718 7.63 -9.96 -9.45
N LEU A 719 6.64 -9.07 -9.36
CA LEU A 719 5.62 -9.10 -8.32
C LEU A 719 4.40 -9.96 -8.67
N GLY A 720 4.30 -10.48 -9.90
CA GLY A 720 3.12 -11.19 -10.39
C GLY A 720 1.85 -10.32 -10.45
N ARG A 721 1.99 -9.05 -10.88
CA ARG A 721 0.92 -8.04 -10.94
C ARG A 721 0.65 -7.62 -12.39
N PRO A 722 -0.55 -7.07 -12.72
CA PRO A 722 -0.80 -6.55 -14.05
C PRO A 722 0.00 -5.25 -14.32
N PRO A 723 0.52 -5.05 -15.55
CA PRO A 723 1.17 -3.81 -15.96
C PRO A 723 0.16 -2.66 -16.07
N ARG A 724 0.58 -1.42 -15.80
CA ARG A 724 -0.31 -0.25 -15.79
C ARG A 724 -0.27 0.56 -17.08
N LEU A 725 0.86 0.58 -17.78
CA LEU A 725 1.07 1.39 -18.99
C LEU A 725 0.95 0.51 -20.25
N GLY A 726 -0.26 0.30 -20.76
CA GLY A 726 -0.46 -0.62 -21.88
C GLY A 726 0.07 -0.10 -23.23
N LYS A 727 0.73 -0.98 -24.00
CA LYS A 727 1.22 -0.75 -25.38
C LYS A 727 0.14 -0.23 -26.31
N LYS A 728 -1.12 -0.65 -26.15
CA LYS A 728 -2.26 -0.19 -26.96
C LYS A 728 -2.52 1.32 -26.82
N PHE A 729 -2.15 1.90 -25.69
CA PHE A 729 -2.30 3.32 -25.39
C PHE A 729 -0.98 4.09 -25.53
N CYS A 730 0.11 3.44 -25.96
CA CYS A 730 1.41 4.09 -26.13
C CYS A 730 1.87 3.97 -27.58
N ARG A 731 2.26 5.09 -28.21
CA ARG A 731 2.89 5.10 -29.54
C ARG A 731 4.37 4.70 -29.48
N LEU A 732 4.66 3.53 -28.88
CA LEU A 732 6.00 3.04 -28.57
C LEU A 732 6.92 3.03 -29.81
N ASN A 733 6.39 2.66 -30.97
CA ASN A 733 7.17 2.57 -32.20
C ASN A 733 7.73 3.93 -32.65
N ALA A 734 7.00 5.03 -32.42
CA ALA A 734 7.48 6.37 -32.73
C ALA A 734 8.63 6.80 -31.78
N ILE A 735 8.56 6.35 -30.52
CA ILE A 735 9.53 6.69 -29.47
C ILE A 735 10.84 5.93 -29.64
N LEU A 736 10.77 4.67 -30.08
CA LEU A 736 11.93 3.79 -30.22
C LEU A 736 12.68 3.95 -31.56
N ARG A 737 12.34 4.94 -32.41
CA ARG A 737 13.13 5.25 -33.62
C ARG A 737 14.54 5.70 -33.27
N TRP A 738 15.53 5.56 -34.15
CA TRP A 738 16.87 6.07 -33.83
C TRP A 738 16.97 7.60 -34.01
N SER A 739 16.44 8.14 -35.13
CA SER A 739 16.43 9.58 -35.45
C SER A 739 15.00 10.12 -35.58
N VAL A 740 14.83 11.40 -35.25
CA VAL A 740 13.57 12.16 -35.37
C VAL A 740 13.31 12.60 -36.83
N ASN A 741 14.36 12.70 -37.66
CA ASN A 741 14.31 13.37 -38.97
C ASN A 741 14.03 12.48 -40.18
N THR A 742 13.69 11.20 -39.99
CA THR A 742 13.40 10.29 -41.12
C THR A 742 11.89 10.16 -41.32
N GLU A 743 11.31 11.12 -42.04
CA GLU A 743 9.98 10.96 -42.63
C GLU A 743 10.06 9.93 -43.77
N VAL A 744 9.68 8.68 -43.50
CA VAL A 744 9.32 7.72 -44.55
C VAL A 744 8.02 7.01 -44.17
N GLU A 745 6.96 7.41 -44.87
CA GLU A 745 5.73 6.68 -45.24
C GLU A 745 4.94 5.92 -44.16
N ALA A 746 4.00 6.63 -43.53
CA ALA A 746 3.00 6.11 -42.60
C ALA A 746 1.83 5.32 -43.25
N ASN A 747 1.99 4.73 -44.45
CA ASN A 747 0.88 4.15 -45.22
C ASN A 747 1.00 2.65 -45.56
N SER A 748 1.73 1.85 -44.78
CA SER A 748 1.62 0.38 -44.89
C SER A 748 1.39 -0.27 -43.52
N SER A 749 0.23 -0.92 -43.38
CA SER A 749 -0.21 -1.68 -42.21
C SER A 749 0.63 -2.94 -41.91
N PHE A 750 1.73 -3.15 -42.66
CA PHE A 750 2.72 -4.20 -42.46
C PHE A 750 4.15 -3.67 -42.18
N GLY A 751 4.37 -2.35 -42.14
CA GLY A 751 5.69 -1.72 -41.91
C GLY A 751 6.10 -1.51 -40.45
N HIS A 752 5.21 -1.75 -39.49
CA HIS A 752 5.34 -1.26 -38.10
C HIS A 752 6.47 -1.86 -37.24
N PHE A 753 7.06 -3.01 -37.60
CA PHE A 753 8.11 -3.68 -36.80
C PHE A 753 9.52 -3.48 -37.37
N ARG A 754 9.67 -3.31 -38.69
CA ARG A 754 10.99 -3.17 -39.36
C ARG A 754 11.73 -1.90 -38.94
N ASP A 755 11.03 -0.81 -38.62
CA ASP A 755 11.65 0.46 -38.21
C ASP A 755 12.28 0.41 -36.80
N ILE A 756 11.72 -0.39 -35.89
CA ILE A 756 12.24 -0.55 -34.51
C ILE A 756 13.55 -1.34 -34.52
N LEU A 757 13.71 -2.23 -35.50
CA LEU A 757 14.86 -3.12 -35.65
C LEU A 757 16.06 -2.45 -36.30
N GLN A 758 15.89 -1.28 -36.91
CA GLN A 758 16.99 -0.60 -37.59
C GLN A 758 17.92 0.06 -36.57
N TRP A 759 19.19 -0.33 -36.63
CA TRP A 759 20.30 0.28 -35.93
C TRP A 759 21.25 0.87 -36.98
N PRO A 760 21.67 2.13 -36.87
CA PRO A 760 22.72 2.66 -37.73
C PRO A 760 24.00 1.82 -37.60
N ALA A 761 24.75 1.69 -38.71
CA ALA A 761 25.98 0.91 -38.74
C ALA A 761 27.03 1.41 -37.71
N ASP A 762 27.06 2.72 -37.43
CA ASP A 762 28.01 3.36 -36.51
C ASP A 762 27.45 3.55 -35.07
N SER A 763 26.47 2.75 -34.67
CA SER A 763 25.85 2.87 -33.34
C SER A 763 26.84 2.58 -32.22
N LYS A 764 27.04 3.54 -31.31
CA LYS A 764 27.84 3.37 -30.09
C LYS A 764 26.97 2.90 -28.94
N MET A 765 27.55 2.09 -28.04
CA MET A 765 26.91 1.75 -26.79
C MET A 765 26.69 3.05 -26.00
N SER A 766 25.44 3.33 -25.64
CA SER A 766 25.03 4.53 -24.94
C SER A 766 23.83 4.24 -24.04
N ALA A 767 23.60 5.08 -23.03
CA ALA A 767 22.44 4.96 -22.14
C ALA A 767 21.10 4.97 -22.91
N TRP A 768 21.04 5.70 -24.02
CA TRP A 768 19.89 5.68 -24.92
C TRP A 768 19.73 4.35 -25.66
N ALA A 769 20.82 3.78 -26.19
CA ALA A 769 20.78 2.46 -26.84
C ALA A 769 20.26 1.38 -25.89
N GLU A 770 20.67 1.42 -24.61
CA GLU A 770 20.21 0.48 -23.59
C GLU A 770 18.74 0.70 -23.23
N THR A 771 18.33 1.97 -23.05
CA THR A 771 16.94 2.35 -22.80
C THR A 771 16.02 1.87 -23.92
N ARG A 772 16.44 2.03 -25.17
CA ARG A 772 15.72 1.57 -26.36
C ARG A 772 15.58 0.04 -26.35
N TRP A 773 16.67 -0.68 -26.09
CA TRP A 773 16.68 -2.14 -26.04
C TRP A 773 15.77 -2.68 -24.94
N THR A 774 15.91 -2.17 -23.72
CA THR A 774 15.11 -2.61 -22.56
C THR A 774 13.62 -2.35 -22.74
N ALA A 775 13.24 -1.25 -23.42
CA ALA A 775 11.86 -0.97 -23.79
C ALA A 775 11.35 -1.90 -24.91
N ALA A 776 12.18 -2.27 -25.89
CA ALA A 776 11.83 -3.24 -26.92
C ALA A 776 11.58 -4.64 -26.32
N CYS A 777 12.45 -5.10 -25.41
CA CYS A 777 12.21 -6.34 -24.66
C CYS A 777 10.95 -6.25 -23.79
N ALA A 778 10.70 -5.10 -23.14
CA ALA A 778 9.49 -4.88 -22.35
C ALA A 778 8.21 -4.97 -23.20
N SER A 779 8.26 -4.55 -24.47
CA SER A 779 7.12 -4.71 -25.37
C SER A 779 6.80 -6.18 -25.65
N LEU A 780 7.80 -7.05 -25.81
CA LEU A 780 7.55 -8.49 -25.97
C LEU A 780 7.06 -9.11 -24.66
N LYS A 781 7.62 -8.67 -23.52
CA LYS A 781 7.18 -9.07 -22.17
C LYS A 781 5.71 -8.74 -21.92
N GLU A 782 5.23 -7.59 -22.35
CA GLU A 782 3.80 -7.22 -22.23
C GLU A 782 2.90 -8.19 -23.02
N GLU A 783 3.24 -8.49 -24.28
CA GLU A 783 2.46 -9.43 -25.09
C GLU A 783 2.45 -10.85 -24.49
N ILE A 784 3.54 -11.26 -23.83
CA ILE A 784 3.60 -12.51 -23.07
C ILE A 784 2.69 -12.46 -21.83
N LEU A 785 2.69 -11.35 -21.08
CA LEU A 785 1.80 -11.16 -19.91
C LEU A 785 0.33 -11.15 -20.29
N ASP A 786 -0.02 -10.58 -21.45
CA ASP A 786 -1.37 -10.64 -22.00
C ASP A 786 -1.80 -12.11 -22.18
N ILE A 787 -0.93 -12.96 -22.74
CA ILE A 787 -1.19 -14.40 -22.89
C ILE A 787 -1.31 -15.11 -21.52
N PHE A 788 -0.52 -14.71 -20.52
CA PHE A 788 -0.64 -15.26 -19.16
C PHE A 788 -2.01 -14.97 -18.53
N SER A 789 -2.63 -13.84 -18.89
CA SER A 789 -3.89 -13.35 -18.31
C SER A 789 -5.14 -13.93 -18.99
N GLU A 790 -4.99 -14.57 -20.16
CA GLU A 790 -6.10 -15.16 -20.91
C GLU A 790 -6.58 -16.51 -20.31
N GLU A 791 -7.88 -16.65 -20.09
CA GLU A 791 -8.51 -17.89 -19.59
C GLU A 791 -8.52 -19.02 -20.65
N ILE A 792 -8.66 -18.67 -21.94
CA ILE A 792 -8.68 -19.61 -23.06
C ILE A 792 -7.54 -19.26 -24.02
N LYS A 793 -6.53 -20.11 -24.10
CA LYS A 793 -5.32 -19.90 -24.90
C LYS A 793 -5.45 -20.51 -26.30
N GLU A 794 -6.32 -19.94 -27.13
CA GLU A 794 -6.44 -20.36 -28.53
C GLU A 794 -5.14 -20.09 -29.31
N ASN A 795 -4.72 -21.06 -30.13
CA ASN A 795 -3.49 -20.99 -30.95
C ASN A 795 -2.23 -20.54 -30.17
N LEU A 796 -2.08 -21.01 -28.92
CA LEU A 796 -0.92 -20.69 -28.08
C LEU A 796 0.41 -20.99 -28.79
N SER A 797 0.52 -22.14 -29.44
CA SER A 797 1.75 -22.56 -30.13
C SER A 797 2.14 -21.60 -31.26
N GLY A 798 1.18 -21.15 -32.08
CA GLY A 798 1.45 -20.21 -33.17
C GLY A 798 1.84 -18.83 -32.65
N ARG A 799 1.18 -18.34 -31.59
CA ARG A 799 1.49 -17.04 -30.96
C ARG A 799 2.87 -17.05 -30.29
N VAL A 800 3.21 -18.12 -29.58
CA VAL A 800 4.54 -18.27 -28.96
C VAL A 800 5.62 -18.39 -30.03
N CYS A 801 5.39 -19.14 -31.12
CA CYS A 801 6.32 -19.22 -32.25
C CYS A 801 6.56 -17.83 -32.86
N GLY A 802 5.49 -17.08 -33.15
CA GLY A 802 5.61 -15.72 -33.70
C GLY A 802 6.24 -14.70 -32.74
N LEU A 803 6.08 -14.86 -31.42
CA LEU A 803 6.80 -14.05 -30.43
C LEU A 803 8.28 -14.41 -30.35
N ARG A 804 8.61 -15.71 -30.42
CA ARG A 804 9.98 -16.21 -30.43
C ARG A 804 10.74 -15.74 -31.66
N GLU A 805 10.16 -15.89 -32.85
CA GLU A 805 10.76 -15.42 -34.11
C GLU A 805 11.04 -13.91 -34.06
N ARG A 806 10.12 -13.10 -33.49
CA ARG A 806 10.34 -11.67 -33.30
C ARG A 806 11.46 -11.37 -32.30
N ALA A 807 11.57 -12.12 -31.20
CA ALA A 807 12.66 -11.98 -30.24
C ALA A 807 14.01 -12.31 -30.88
N GLU A 808 14.07 -13.39 -31.67
CA GLU A 808 15.27 -13.82 -32.41
C GLU A 808 15.65 -12.79 -33.50
N GLN A 809 14.67 -12.23 -34.21
CA GLN A 809 14.88 -11.14 -35.17
C GLN A 809 15.39 -9.85 -34.49
N GLN A 810 14.83 -9.48 -33.33
CA GLN A 810 15.31 -8.35 -32.52
C GLN A 810 16.75 -8.53 -32.06
N TRP A 811 17.10 -9.74 -31.63
CA TRP A 811 18.47 -10.06 -31.25
C TRP A 811 19.42 -10.04 -32.44
N ALA A 812 19.01 -10.60 -33.58
CA ALA A 812 19.83 -10.66 -34.78
C ALA A 812 20.08 -9.28 -35.42
N SER A 813 19.15 -8.33 -35.24
CA SER A 813 19.28 -6.98 -35.79
C SER A 813 20.18 -6.05 -34.98
N LEU A 814 20.56 -6.43 -33.75
CA LEU A 814 21.50 -5.67 -32.94
C LEU A 814 22.89 -5.63 -33.61
N PRO A 815 23.61 -4.49 -33.51
CA PRO A 815 25.01 -4.42 -33.92
C PRO A 815 25.85 -5.55 -33.33
N GLU A 816 26.87 -6.00 -34.07
CA GLU A 816 27.85 -7.00 -33.59
C GLU A 816 28.43 -6.61 -32.23
N SER A 817 28.75 -5.32 -32.05
CA SER A 817 29.28 -4.75 -30.81
C SER A 817 28.31 -4.87 -29.63
N PHE A 818 27.00 -4.89 -29.84
CA PHE A 818 26.01 -4.93 -28.75
C PHE A 818 25.67 -6.37 -28.33
N ARG A 819 26.18 -7.38 -29.04
CA ARG A 819 25.87 -8.79 -28.82
C ARG A 819 27.01 -9.45 -28.06
N MET A 820 26.75 -9.78 -26.80
CA MET A 820 27.68 -10.56 -25.98
C MET A 820 27.90 -11.96 -26.60
N LYS A 821 29.13 -12.26 -26.99
CA LYS A 821 29.57 -13.58 -27.46
C LYS A 821 30.48 -14.21 -26.37
N GLY A 822 30.12 -15.41 -25.90
CA GLY A 822 30.90 -16.12 -24.87
C GLY A 822 30.79 -15.53 -23.46
N SER A 823 31.79 -15.79 -22.62
CA SER A 823 31.88 -15.32 -21.23
C SER A 823 32.23 -13.84 -21.15
N LEU A 824 31.67 -13.13 -20.17
CA LEU A 824 31.94 -11.72 -19.89
C LEU A 824 33.42 -11.45 -19.61
N LYS A 825 34.15 -12.45 -19.09
CA LYS A 825 35.59 -12.39 -18.80
C LYS A 825 36.46 -12.17 -20.03
N ASN A 826 35.94 -12.50 -21.22
CA ASN A 826 36.68 -12.41 -22.48
C ASN A 826 36.52 -11.05 -23.18
N HIS A 827 35.74 -10.14 -22.59
CA HIS A 827 35.53 -8.80 -23.13
C HIS A 827 36.43 -7.80 -22.41
N ASP A 828 37.41 -7.21 -23.09
CA ASP A 828 38.37 -6.26 -22.51
C ASP A 828 37.84 -4.81 -22.45
N GLU A 829 36.54 -4.62 -22.65
CA GLU A 829 35.88 -3.32 -22.69
C GLU A 829 35.74 -2.72 -21.28
N GLY A 830 35.41 -1.42 -21.20
CA GLY A 830 35.23 -0.71 -19.94
C GLY A 830 34.08 -1.27 -19.09
N ALA A 831 34.07 -0.90 -17.81
CA ALA A 831 33.11 -1.40 -16.83
C ALA A 831 31.65 -1.06 -17.19
N TRP A 832 31.44 0.05 -17.90
CA TRP A 832 30.14 0.48 -18.39
C TRP A 832 29.69 -0.33 -19.62
N GLU A 833 30.59 -0.59 -20.58
CA GLU A 833 30.32 -1.39 -21.78
C GLU A 833 30.00 -2.85 -21.43
N ARG A 834 30.73 -3.42 -20.48
CA ARG A 834 30.45 -4.76 -19.95
C ARG A 834 29.07 -4.83 -19.31
N ASP A 835 28.68 -3.80 -18.56
CA ASP A 835 27.35 -3.72 -17.95
C ASP A 835 26.24 -3.66 -19.01
N PHE A 836 26.45 -2.86 -20.06
CA PHE A 836 25.54 -2.77 -21.21
C PHE A 836 25.33 -4.13 -21.89
N LEU A 837 26.41 -4.89 -22.14
CA LEU A 837 26.35 -6.21 -22.75
C LEU A 837 25.56 -7.21 -21.92
N VAL A 838 25.81 -7.22 -20.61
CA VAL A 838 25.08 -8.06 -19.63
C VAL A 838 23.60 -7.72 -19.63
N SER A 839 23.25 -6.44 -19.47
CA SER A 839 21.86 -5.97 -19.46
C SER A 839 21.15 -6.34 -20.75
N THR A 840 21.86 -6.24 -21.88
CA THR A 840 21.35 -6.60 -23.20
C THR A 840 21.06 -8.10 -23.30
N ARG A 841 22.00 -8.96 -22.89
CA ARG A 841 21.83 -10.42 -22.91
C ARG A 841 20.78 -10.91 -21.92
N LEU A 842 20.77 -10.41 -20.68
CA LEU A 842 19.76 -10.76 -19.68
C LEU A 842 18.35 -10.37 -20.14
N GLY A 843 18.20 -9.21 -20.77
CA GLY A 843 16.92 -8.76 -21.35
C GLY A 843 16.37 -9.76 -22.38
N TYR A 844 17.23 -10.25 -23.28
CA TYR A 844 16.87 -11.26 -24.28
C TYR A 844 16.52 -12.61 -23.65
N LEU A 845 17.41 -13.14 -22.79
CA LEU A 845 17.21 -14.44 -22.14
C LEU A 845 15.94 -14.46 -21.30
N HIS A 846 15.59 -13.35 -20.64
CA HIS A 846 14.36 -13.28 -19.86
C HIS A 846 13.10 -13.35 -20.73
N VAL A 847 13.09 -12.78 -21.94
CA VAL A 847 11.98 -12.95 -22.89
C VAL A 847 11.83 -14.42 -23.26
N LEU A 848 12.93 -15.12 -23.58
CA LEU A 848 12.91 -16.55 -23.89
C LEU A 848 12.46 -17.40 -22.70
N PHE A 849 12.91 -17.06 -21.50
CA PHE A 849 12.50 -17.71 -20.25
C PHE A 849 10.99 -17.61 -20.04
N LEU A 850 10.40 -16.43 -20.22
CA LEU A 850 8.96 -16.22 -20.09
C LEU A 850 8.15 -16.91 -21.19
N LEU A 851 8.63 -16.92 -22.43
CA LEU A 851 8.03 -17.69 -23.52
C LEU A 851 8.03 -19.17 -23.21
N ARG A 852 9.12 -19.70 -22.64
CA ARG A 852 9.18 -21.11 -22.27
C ARG A 852 8.27 -21.43 -21.10
N LEU A 853 8.18 -20.54 -20.11
CA LEU A 853 7.24 -20.64 -19.01
C LEU A 853 5.78 -20.74 -19.48
N LEU A 854 5.41 -20.09 -20.60
CA LEU A 854 4.09 -20.23 -21.23
C LEU A 854 3.86 -21.61 -21.88
N CYS A 855 4.90 -22.21 -22.46
CA CYS A 855 4.79 -23.50 -23.17
C CYS A 855 4.68 -24.69 -22.21
N VAL A 856 5.32 -24.60 -21.05
CA VAL A 856 5.38 -25.73 -20.11
C VAL A 856 4.04 -25.85 -19.36
N ARG A 857 3.39 -27.02 -19.46
CA ARG A 857 2.08 -27.29 -18.81
C ARG A 857 2.11 -27.08 -17.29
N SER A 858 3.26 -27.28 -16.66
CA SER A 858 3.50 -26.96 -15.26
C SER A 858 4.98 -26.68 -15.05
N PRO A 859 5.37 -25.55 -14.42
CA PRO A 859 6.77 -25.25 -14.12
C PRO A 859 7.42 -26.32 -13.24
N ALA A 860 6.64 -27.20 -12.61
CA ALA A 860 7.14 -28.37 -11.92
C ALA A 860 7.82 -29.39 -12.85
N ASN A 861 7.55 -29.41 -14.15
CA ASN A 861 8.12 -30.35 -15.13
C ASN A 861 8.86 -29.59 -16.25
N PRO A 862 10.03 -29.00 -15.97
CA PRO A 862 10.78 -28.27 -16.98
C PRO A 862 11.38 -29.22 -18.03
N ASP A 863 11.34 -28.79 -19.28
CA ASP A 863 11.98 -29.50 -20.39
C ASP A 863 13.45 -29.03 -20.59
N PRO A 864 14.25 -29.73 -21.41
CA PRO A 864 15.69 -29.43 -21.55
C PRO A 864 16.00 -28.01 -22.06
N GLU A 865 15.15 -27.45 -22.92
CA GLU A 865 15.35 -26.09 -23.43
C GLU A 865 15.13 -25.06 -22.32
N PHE A 866 14.14 -25.27 -21.45
CA PHE A 866 13.88 -24.38 -20.31
C PHE A 866 15.03 -24.40 -19.30
N VAL A 867 15.56 -25.58 -19.03
CA VAL A 867 16.73 -25.78 -18.16
C VAL A 867 17.95 -25.06 -18.74
N ARG A 868 18.24 -25.24 -20.04
CA ARG A 868 19.38 -24.59 -20.71
C ARG A 868 19.32 -23.06 -20.62
N ILE A 869 18.15 -22.45 -20.89
CA ILE A 869 17.97 -21.00 -20.76
C ILE A 869 18.21 -20.57 -19.31
N SER A 870 17.71 -21.34 -18.34
CA SER A 870 17.88 -21.03 -16.91
C SER A 870 19.35 -21.14 -16.47
N GLN A 871 20.09 -22.13 -16.97
CA GLN A 871 21.54 -22.27 -16.72
C GLN A 871 22.33 -21.09 -17.30
N GLU A 872 21.98 -20.64 -18.51
CA GLU A 872 22.64 -19.49 -19.12
C GLU A 872 22.38 -18.20 -18.33
N ILE A 873 21.15 -17.98 -17.85
CA ILE A 873 20.81 -16.85 -16.97
C ILE A 873 21.61 -16.93 -15.66
N LEU A 874 21.64 -18.11 -15.01
CA LEU A 874 22.39 -18.31 -13.77
C LEU A 874 23.89 -18.04 -13.96
N SER A 875 24.49 -18.62 -15.00
CA SER A 875 25.91 -18.44 -15.30
C SER A 875 26.26 -16.96 -15.51
N LEU A 876 25.43 -16.23 -16.29
CA LEU A 876 25.63 -14.81 -16.51
C LEU A 876 25.47 -13.99 -15.23
N VAL A 877 24.48 -14.30 -14.38
CA VAL A 877 24.31 -13.63 -13.08
C VAL A 877 25.49 -13.92 -12.16
N VAL A 878 26.05 -15.13 -12.18
CA VAL A 878 27.25 -15.48 -11.39
C VAL A 878 28.48 -14.75 -11.92
N GLU A 879 28.66 -14.65 -13.24
CA GLU A 879 29.75 -13.86 -13.82
C GLU A 879 29.65 -12.38 -13.39
N VAL A 880 28.43 -11.83 -13.37
CA VAL A 880 28.16 -10.47 -12.92
C VAL A 880 28.50 -10.28 -11.44
N ILE A 881 28.19 -11.25 -10.59
CA ILE A 881 28.54 -11.23 -9.16
C ILE A 881 30.07 -11.26 -8.99
N VAL A 882 30.73 -12.20 -9.67
CA VAL A 882 32.20 -12.39 -9.56
C VAL A 882 32.97 -11.19 -10.14
N LEU A 883 32.44 -10.53 -11.17
CA LEU A 883 33.04 -9.36 -11.79
C LEU A 883 32.45 -8.04 -11.27
N GLY A 884 31.80 -8.04 -10.10
CA GLY A 884 31.08 -6.88 -9.57
C GLY A 884 31.90 -5.58 -9.54
N ASP A 885 33.17 -5.66 -9.13
CA ASP A 885 34.09 -4.50 -9.08
C ASP A 885 34.53 -3.98 -10.46
N GLN A 886 34.23 -4.72 -11.52
CA GLN A 886 34.54 -4.38 -12.92
C GLN A 886 33.28 -4.01 -13.72
N LEU A 887 32.16 -3.75 -13.04
CA LEU A 887 30.87 -3.40 -13.64
C LEU A 887 30.30 -2.12 -13.02
N VAL A 888 29.58 -1.34 -13.82
CA VAL A 888 28.90 -0.12 -13.37
C VAL A 888 27.40 -0.27 -13.52
N CYS A 889 26.64 -0.20 -12.42
CA CYS A 889 25.17 -0.29 -12.40
C CYS A 889 24.48 0.97 -12.97
N SER A 890 24.75 1.26 -14.25
CA SER A 890 24.56 2.58 -14.87
C SER A 890 23.10 2.96 -15.17
N THR A 891 22.17 2.00 -15.24
CA THR A 891 20.78 2.25 -15.66
C THR A 891 19.74 2.23 -14.55
N GLY A 892 20.17 2.36 -13.29
CA GLY A 892 19.28 2.39 -12.13
C GLY A 892 18.89 1.01 -11.59
N THR A 893 19.41 -0.07 -12.20
CA THR A 893 19.32 -1.44 -11.68
C THR A 893 20.59 -1.80 -10.93
N SER A 894 20.47 -2.45 -9.77
CA SER A 894 21.62 -2.93 -9.00
C SER A 894 21.84 -4.44 -9.13
N PHE A 895 22.94 -4.96 -8.57
CA PHE A 895 23.23 -6.39 -8.58
C PHE A 895 22.13 -7.21 -7.89
N GLU A 896 21.58 -6.73 -6.78
CA GLU A 896 20.48 -7.39 -6.05
C GLU A 896 19.23 -7.50 -6.93
N TRP A 897 18.97 -6.49 -7.76
CA TRP A 897 17.86 -6.53 -8.70
C TRP A 897 18.05 -7.59 -9.76
N ARG A 898 19.26 -7.71 -10.33
CA ARG A 898 19.54 -8.71 -11.38
C ARG A 898 19.39 -10.12 -10.83
N LEU A 899 19.92 -10.36 -9.63
CA LEU A 899 19.75 -11.64 -8.94
C LEU A 899 18.27 -11.91 -8.64
N ALA A 900 17.53 -10.94 -8.10
CA ALA A 900 16.13 -11.14 -7.74
C ALA A 900 15.18 -11.32 -8.94
N HIS A 901 15.35 -10.54 -10.01
CA HIS A 901 14.45 -10.53 -11.17
C HIS A 901 14.76 -11.65 -12.17
N TYR A 902 16.05 -11.96 -12.39
CA TYR A 902 16.47 -12.93 -13.41
C TYR A 902 17.02 -14.21 -12.77
N GLY A 903 17.90 -14.07 -11.78
CA GLY A 903 18.61 -15.21 -11.17
C GLY A 903 17.71 -16.14 -10.36
N LEU A 904 16.94 -15.63 -9.40
CA LEU A 904 16.11 -16.46 -8.51
C LEU A 904 15.06 -17.31 -9.26
N PRO A 905 14.31 -16.79 -10.25
CA PRO A 905 13.41 -17.62 -11.06
C PRO A 905 14.15 -18.74 -11.81
N ALA A 906 15.30 -18.43 -12.40
CA ALA A 906 16.13 -19.42 -13.11
C ALA A 906 16.65 -20.52 -12.16
N ILE A 907 17.15 -20.13 -10.99
CA ILE A 907 17.58 -21.05 -9.92
C ILE A 907 16.42 -21.98 -9.51
N GLY A 908 15.22 -21.44 -9.34
CA GLY A 908 14.03 -22.22 -8.99
C GLY A 908 13.74 -23.33 -10.02
N ILE A 909 13.83 -23.02 -11.32
CA ILE A 909 13.63 -23.99 -12.39
C ILE A 909 14.73 -25.07 -12.39
N ILE A 910 16.00 -24.68 -12.22
CA ILE A 910 17.13 -25.60 -12.13
C ILE A 910 16.95 -26.57 -10.94
N MET A 911 16.62 -26.05 -9.75
CA MET A 911 16.38 -26.88 -8.56
C MET A 911 15.25 -27.88 -8.76
N ILE A 912 14.15 -27.46 -9.39
CA ILE A 912 13.02 -28.36 -9.72
C ILE A 912 13.47 -29.46 -10.70
N ALA A 913 14.24 -29.11 -11.73
CA ALA A 913 14.75 -30.06 -12.71
C ALA A 913 15.67 -31.10 -12.05
N MET A 914 16.55 -30.67 -11.15
CA MET A 914 17.47 -31.53 -10.40
C MET A 914 16.74 -32.51 -9.46
N LEU A 915 15.60 -32.12 -8.88
CA LEU A 915 14.83 -32.96 -7.95
C LEU A 915 14.08 -34.12 -8.63
N LYS A 916 13.74 -34.04 -9.92
CA LYS A 916 12.80 -34.98 -10.58
C LYS A 916 13.44 -36.18 -11.29
N GLY A 917 14.75 -36.21 -11.47
CA GLY A 917 15.48 -37.46 -11.74
C GLY A 917 16.00 -37.71 -13.17
N ARG A 918 17.31 -37.93 -13.21
CA ARG A 918 18.20 -38.79 -14.02
C ARG A 918 18.21 -38.76 -15.57
N ASN A 919 17.10 -38.61 -16.30
CA ASN A 919 17.20 -38.56 -17.79
C ASN A 919 17.46 -37.15 -18.36
N LEU A 920 17.21 -36.09 -17.57
CA LEU A 920 17.78 -34.76 -17.84
C LEU A 920 19.18 -34.57 -17.19
N CYS A 921 19.63 -35.53 -16.36
CA CYS A 921 20.89 -35.40 -15.61
C CYS A 921 22.15 -35.45 -16.48
N ASP A 922 22.12 -36.05 -17.67
CA ASP A 922 23.29 -35.99 -18.55
C ASP A 922 23.56 -34.56 -19.07
N ALA A 923 22.60 -33.63 -18.95
CA ALA A 923 22.75 -32.21 -19.25
C ALA A 923 22.83 -31.30 -18.00
N LEU A 924 22.60 -31.85 -16.81
CA LEU A 924 22.51 -31.10 -15.54
C LEU A 924 23.62 -31.46 -14.53
N GLN A 925 24.34 -32.57 -14.73
CA GLN A 925 25.50 -32.95 -13.90
C GLN A 925 26.77 -32.14 -14.20
N ASP A 926 26.63 -30.91 -14.69
CA ASP A 926 27.78 -30.01 -14.74
C ASP A 926 28.09 -29.57 -13.31
N ALA A 927 29.23 -30.02 -12.79
CA ALA A 927 29.84 -29.48 -11.57
C ALA A 927 29.85 -27.94 -11.55
N GLN A 928 29.77 -27.31 -12.72
CA GLN A 928 29.57 -25.88 -12.91
C GLN A 928 28.25 -25.35 -12.33
N THR A 929 27.10 -26.00 -12.55
CA THR A 929 25.81 -25.50 -12.04
C THR A 929 25.75 -25.54 -10.52
N ILE A 930 26.25 -26.63 -9.91
CA ILE A 930 26.35 -26.75 -8.45
C ILE A 930 27.32 -25.71 -7.88
N ARG A 931 28.45 -25.47 -8.57
CA ARG A 931 29.42 -24.44 -8.21
C ARG A 931 28.78 -23.04 -8.29
N ASP A 932 28.06 -22.74 -9.35
CA ASP A 932 27.38 -21.45 -9.56
C ASP A 932 26.33 -21.19 -8.48
N LEU A 933 25.53 -22.19 -8.10
CA LEU A 933 24.62 -22.11 -6.95
C LEU A 933 25.39 -21.87 -5.63
N GLY A 934 26.52 -22.54 -5.45
CA GLY A 934 27.41 -22.35 -4.30
C GLY A 934 28.01 -20.95 -4.24
N ILE A 935 28.38 -20.36 -5.38
CA ILE A 935 28.89 -18.98 -5.46
C ILE A 935 27.79 -18.00 -5.02
N VAL A 936 26.56 -18.11 -5.55
CA VAL A 936 25.44 -17.24 -5.13
C VAL A 936 25.21 -17.32 -3.62
N VAL A 937 25.22 -18.52 -3.06
CA VAL A 937 25.07 -18.74 -1.61
C VAL A 937 26.20 -18.04 -0.83
N THR A 938 27.43 -18.24 -1.25
CA THR A 938 28.62 -17.72 -0.57
C THR A 938 28.66 -16.20 -0.61
N GLU A 939 28.38 -15.60 -1.75
CA GLU A 939 28.43 -14.14 -1.95
C GLU A 939 27.33 -13.41 -1.16
N VAL A 940 26.12 -13.99 -1.06
CA VAL A 940 25.07 -13.43 -0.20
C VAL A 940 25.42 -13.58 1.29
N ASP A 941 26.00 -14.70 1.71
CA ASP A 941 26.42 -14.91 3.11
C ASP A 941 27.57 -14.02 3.55
N LEU A 942 28.53 -13.78 2.64
CA LEU A 942 29.65 -12.86 2.85
C LEU A 942 29.18 -11.39 2.89
N GLY A 943 27.98 -11.09 2.41
CA GLY A 943 27.43 -9.74 2.36
C GLY A 943 28.04 -8.88 1.26
N THR A 944 28.56 -9.50 0.19
CA THR A 944 29.09 -8.80 -1.00
C THR A 944 27.96 -8.29 -1.89
N ILE A 945 26.89 -9.10 -2.03
CA ILE A 945 25.70 -8.72 -2.81
C ILE A 945 24.71 -7.92 -1.98
N VAL A 946 24.45 -8.35 -0.74
CA VAL A 946 23.47 -7.70 0.15
C VAL A 946 23.85 -7.91 1.60
N ARG A 947 23.78 -6.86 2.42
CA ARG A 947 24.21 -6.89 3.82
C ARG A 947 23.05 -6.96 4.81
N PRO A 948 23.29 -7.46 6.04
CA PRO A 948 22.33 -7.32 7.13
C PRO A 948 21.89 -5.86 7.28
N MET A 949 20.59 -5.62 7.46
CA MET A 949 19.93 -4.30 7.49
C MET A 949 19.63 -3.63 6.13
N GLU A 950 20.07 -4.18 5.00
CA GLU A 950 19.63 -3.70 3.68
C GLU A 950 18.24 -4.24 3.32
N PRO A 951 17.42 -3.48 2.57
CA PRO A 951 16.00 -3.80 2.42
C PRO A 951 15.72 -5.08 1.64
N ASN A 952 16.63 -5.49 0.74
CA ASN A 952 16.50 -6.73 -0.03
C ASN A 952 17.15 -7.94 0.67
N TYR A 953 17.78 -7.76 1.83
CA TYR A 953 18.50 -8.82 2.55
C TYR A 953 17.57 -9.98 2.91
N ALA A 954 16.40 -9.70 3.48
CA ALA A 954 15.46 -10.73 3.90
C ALA A 954 14.96 -11.59 2.71
N LEU A 955 14.78 -10.99 1.54
CA LEU A 955 14.39 -11.69 0.31
C LEU A 955 15.49 -12.65 -0.15
N LEU A 956 16.71 -12.12 -0.31
CA LEU A 956 17.83 -12.88 -0.86
C LEU A 956 18.33 -13.93 0.14
N SER A 957 18.40 -13.62 1.43
CA SER A 957 18.76 -14.56 2.51
C SER A 957 17.79 -15.74 2.56
N ARG A 958 16.48 -15.50 2.50
CA ARG A 958 15.48 -16.59 2.47
C ARG A 958 15.62 -17.48 1.23
N ALA A 959 15.90 -16.88 0.07
CA ALA A 959 16.13 -17.63 -1.15
C ALA A 959 17.39 -18.49 -1.05
N VAL A 960 18.49 -17.91 -0.56
CA VAL A 960 19.78 -18.58 -0.35
C VAL A 960 19.67 -19.71 0.68
N ASP A 961 18.94 -19.53 1.77
CA ASP A 961 18.67 -20.61 2.73
C ASP A 961 17.93 -21.79 2.10
N THR A 962 17.06 -21.51 1.13
CA THR A 962 16.37 -22.55 0.36
C THR A 962 17.33 -23.29 -0.55
N ILE A 963 18.24 -22.56 -1.23
CA ILE A 963 19.31 -23.14 -2.06
C ILE A 963 20.26 -23.99 -1.22
N LYS A 964 20.71 -23.49 -0.06
CA LYS A 964 21.56 -24.23 0.90
C LYS A 964 20.93 -25.54 1.33
N LYS A 965 19.68 -25.50 1.83
CA LYS A 965 18.94 -26.70 2.26
C LYS A 965 18.80 -27.70 1.13
N PHE A 966 18.59 -27.22 -0.09
CA PHE A 966 18.55 -28.06 -1.28
C PHE A 966 19.90 -28.71 -1.57
N LEU A 967 20.99 -27.94 -1.63
CA LEU A 967 22.34 -28.47 -1.88
C LEU A 967 22.73 -29.52 -0.85
N ILE A 968 22.44 -29.31 0.43
CA ILE A 968 22.72 -30.29 1.51
C ILE A 968 21.96 -31.60 1.28
N ARG A 969 20.65 -31.51 0.99
CA ARG A 969 19.81 -32.70 0.74
C ARG A 969 20.23 -33.45 -0.52
N PHE A 970 20.61 -32.72 -1.57
CA PHE A 970 21.06 -33.28 -2.83
C PHE A 970 22.36 -34.09 -2.66
N HIS A 971 23.36 -33.52 -1.98
CA HIS A 971 24.62 -34.23 -1.67
C HIS A 971 24.41 -35.45 -0.73
N ALA A 972 23.46 -35.38 0.19
CA ALA A 972 23.12 -36.50 1.08
C ALA A 972 22.47 -37.68 0.33
N GLN A 973 21.61 -37.39 -0.67
CA GLN A 973 20.98 -38.41 -1.52
C GLN A 973 21.98 -39.09 -2.46
N ASP A 974 22.97 -38.35 -2.96
CA ASP A 974 24.01 -38.90 -3.85
C ASP A 974 24.94 -39.88 -3.11
N ARG A 975 25.24 -39.61 -1.82
CA ARG A 975 25.99 -40.54 -0.95
C ARG A 975 25.23 -41.85 -0.65
N GLN A 976 23.89 -41.83 -0.63
CA GLN A 976 23.08 -43.02 -0.37
C GLN A 976 22.86 -43.89 -1.63
N ALA A 977 23.16 -43.39 -2.84
CA ALA A 977 22.84 -44.04 -4.10
C ALA A 977 23.95 -44.94 -4.69
N GLY A 978 25.09 -45.11 -4.02
CA GLY A 978 26.08 -46.17 -4.26
C GLY A 978 26.68 -46.27 -5.67
N LEU A 979 27.81 -45.60 -5.90
CA LEU A 979 28.79 -45.94 -6.95
C LEU A 979 30.21 -45.91 -6.34
N PRO A 980 31.13 -46.77 -6.79
CA PRO A 980 32.41 -47.02 -6.12
C PRO A 980 33.39 -45.85 -6.28
N GLN A 981 34.22 -45.70 -5.25
CA GLN A 981 35.31 -44.74 -5.12
C GLN A 981 36.17 -44.67 -6.39
N SER A 982 36.26 -43.49 -7.02
CA SER A 982 37.52 -43.02 -7.56
C SER A 982 38.22 -42.21 -6.47
N THR A 983 39.43 -42.65 -6.15
CA THR A 983 40.31 -42.11 -5.12
C THR A 983 40.60 -40.62 -5.35
N GLY A 984 40.08 -39.80 -4.43
CA GLY A 984 40.36 -38.38 -4.27
C GLY A 984 39.74 -37.94 -2.95
N ALA A 985 40.28 -38.46 -1.84
CA ALA A 985 39.73 -38.30 -0.50
C ALA A 985 39.68 -36.82 -0.06
N LEU A 986 38.47 -36.27 0.01
CA LEU A 986 38.14 -35.18 0.92
C LEU A 986 37.54 -35.82 2.17
N GLU A 987 38.41 -36.17 3.13
CA GLU A 987 37.99 -36.43 4.50
C GLU A 987 37.43 -35.12 5.06
N VAL A 988 36.11 -35.08 5.23
CA VAL A 988 35.46 -34.08 6.08
C VAL A 988 35.73 -34.49 7.51
N ALA A 989 36.83 -33.98 8.07
CA ALA A 989 37.09 -34.02 9.49
C ALA A 989 36.04 -33.16 10.20
N GLU A 990 35.23 -33.80 11.04
CA GLU A 990 34.59 -33.18 12.18
C GLU A 990 35.69 -32.66 13.10
N THR A 991 36.10 -31.41 12.93
CA THR A 991 36.73 -30.55 13.95
C THR A 991 37.11 -29.24 13.27
N GLY A 992 36.54 -28.14 13.76
CA GLY A 992 36.82 -26.81 13.26
C GLY A 992 38.30 -26.45 13.41
N SER A 993 39.02 -26.43 12.30
CA SER A 993 40.23 -25.62 12.13
C SER A 993 40.57 -25.53 10.64
N LEU A 994 40.36 -24.34 10.05
CA LEU A 994 40.85 -23.99 8.72
C LEU A 994 42.34 -23.66 8.83
N LYS A 995 43.21 -24.55 8.34
CA LYS A 995 44.62 -24.22 8.06
C LYS A 995 44.67 -23.33 6.81
N TYR A 996 45.00 -22.06 6.99
CA TYR A 996 45.53 -21.21 5.92
C TYR A 996 46.97 -21.65 5.63
N PHE A 997 47.30 -21.83 4.35
CA PHE A 997 48.68 -22.04 3.91
C PHE A 997 49.49 -20.75 4.08
N GLY A 998 50.60 -20.86 4.80
CA GLY A 998 51.73 -19.94 4.72
C GLY A 998 52.01 -19.12 5.96
N TYR A 999 52.44 -19.74 7.06
CA TYR A 999 53.33 -19.13 8.07
C TYR A 999 54.08 -20.24 8.85
N ASP A 1000 55.33 -19.96 9.19
CA ASP A 1000 56.34 -20.84 9.80
C ASP A 1000 55.88 -21.43 11.16
N GLU A 1001 55.83 -22.77 11.28
CA GLU A 1001 55.31 -23.52 12.44
C GLU A 1001 56.14 -23.31 13.73
N SER A 1002 57.33 -22.71 13.65
CA SER A 1002 58.19 -22.44 14.80
C SER A 1002 57.69 -21.31 15.72
N ARG A 1003 56.87 -20.37 15.21
CA ARG A 1003 56.33 -19.25 16.02
C ARG A 1003 55.05 -19.57 16.79
N ILE A 1004 54.35 -20.64 16.43
CA ILE A 1004 53.05 -21.02 17.05
C ILE A 1004 53.28 -21.61 18.45
N SER A 1005 54.39 -22.31 18.67
CA SER A 1005 54.80 -22.81 20.00
C SER A 1005 55.10 -21.67 20.97
N GLU A 1006 55.67 -20.57 20.48
CA GLU A 1006 56.00 -19.40 21.30
C GLU A 1006 54.73 -18.63 21.68
N VAL A 1007 53.78 -18.49 20.77
CA VAL A 1007 52.48 -17.83 21.03
C VAL A 1007 51.62 -18.66 21.99
N ALA A 1008 51.65 -19.99 21.91
CA ALA A 1008 50.92 -20.87 22.84
C ALA A 1008 51.44 -20.78 24.29
N ASP A 1009 52.75 -20.58 24.48
CA ASP A 1009 53.36 -20.38 25.80
C ASP A 1009 53.01 -18.99 26.37
N HIS A 1010 52.96 -17.95 25.53
CA HIS A 1010 52.51 -16.60 25.93
C HIS A 1010 51.02 -16.54 26.26
N VAL A 1011 50.17 -17.26 25.52
CA VAL A 1011 48.72 -17.36 25.80
C VAL A 1011 48.47 -18.13 27.10
N SER A 1012 49.24 -19.19 27.38
CA SER A 1012 49.16 -19.93 28.64
C SER A 1012 49.60 -19.08 29.85
N LYS A 1013 50.63 -18.24 29.69
CA LYS A 1013 51.06 -17.27 30.71
C LYS A 1013 50.06 -16.13 30.89
N ALA A 1014 49.42 -15.65 29.83
CA ALA A 1014 48.36 -14.63 29.89
C ALA A 1014 47.09 -15.14 30.60
N ILE A 1015 46.74 -16.41 30.43
CA ILE A 1015 45.63 -17.06 31.14
C ILE A 1015 45.92 -17.20 32.64
N ALA A 1016 47.19 -17.38 33.04
CA ALA A 1016 47.62 -17.42 34.45
C ALA A 1016 47.55 -16.02 35.13
N VAL A 1017 47.69 -14.93 34.37
CA VAL A 1017 47.57 -13.54 34.87
C VAL A 1017 46.10 -13.16 35.11
N ILE A 1018 45.16 -13.65 34.30
CA ILE A 1018 43.72 -13.35 34.40
C ILE A 1018 43.05 -14.11 35.57
N SER A 1019 43.67 -15.20 36.05
CA SER A 1019 43.15 -16.04 37.14
C SER A 1019 43.60 -15.62 38.56
N GLY A 1020 44.24 -14.44 38.71
CA GLY A 1020 44.31 -13.74 39.99
C GLY A 1020 45.43 -14.13 40.96
N GLY A 1021 46.58 -14.61 40.47
CA GLY A 1021 47.68 -15.10 41.33
C GLY A 1021 48.87 -14.16 41.59
N ILE A 1022 49.02 -13.01 40.91
CA ILE A 1022 50.25 -12.18 40.98
C ILE A 1022 49.93 -10.68 41.01
N SER A 1023 50.77 -9.88 41.66
CA SER A 1023 50.56 -8.45 41.89
C SER A 1023 50.63 -7.59 40.61
N ARG A 1024 49.84 -6.50 40.61
CA ARG A 1024 49.61 -5.58 39.47
C ARG A 1024 50.88 -4.89 38.93
N SER A 1025 51.99 -4.90 39.66
CA SER A 1025 53.25 -4.28 39.23
C SER A 1025 54.14 -5.20 38.39
N GLU A 1026 54.00 -6.52 38.50
CA GLU A 1026 54.76 -7.48 37.66
C GLU A 1026 54.11 -7.66 36.28
N ALA A 1027 52.78 -7.64 36.22
CA ALA A 1027 52.03 -7.70 34.95
C ALA A 1027 52.27 -6.48 34.04
N LEU A 1028 52.61 -5.31 34.60
CA LEU A 1028 52.85 -4.09 33.84
C LEU A 1028 54.25 -4.05 33.17
N ASN A 1029 55.22 -4.76 33.73
CA ASN A 1029 56.58 -4.82 33.18
C ASN A 1029 56.71 -5.84 32.02
N GLU A 1030 55.90 -6.90 31.98
CA GLU A 1030 55.85 -7.79 30.81
C GLU A 1030 55.00 -7.24 29.65
N LEU A 1031 53.93 -6.48 29.94
CA LEU A 1031 53.10 -5.85 28.89
C LEU A 1031 53.83 -4.76 28.09
N MET A 1032 54.85 -4.12 28.68
CA MET A 1032 55.67 -3.10 28.00
C MET A 1032 56.72 -3.70 27.04
N LEU A 1033 56.94 -5.01 27.07
CA LEU A 1033 57.88 -5.71 26.17
C LEU A 1033 57.21 -6.30 24.92
N SER A 1034 55.86 -6.29 24.83
CA SER A 1034 55.11 -6.82 23.67
C SER A 1034 54.52 -5.74 22.75
N LEU A 1035 54.76 -4.45 23.01
CA LEU A 1035 54.28 -3.30 22.22
C LEU A 1035 55.29 -2.87 21.13
N SER A 1036 55.71 -3.79 20.27
CA SER A 1036 56.60 -3.45 19.14
C SER A 1036 56.22 -3.99 17.77
N ASP A 1037 55.07 -4.64 17.55
CA ASP A 1037 54.63 -5.03 16.20
C ASP A 1037 53.09 -5.10 16.10
N GLY A 1038 52.47 -4.00 15.68
CA GLY A 1038 51.03 -3.78 15.71
C GLY A 1038 50.17 -4.92 15.13
N LEU A 1039 49.25 -5.43 15.96
CA LEU A 1039 48.14 -6.29 15.53
C LEU A 1039 46.94 -6.15 16.50
N VAL A 1040 45.74 -5.95 15.94
CA VAL A 1040 44.44 -5.98 16.64
C VAL A 1040 43.79 -7.33 16.34
N ILE A 1041 43.41 -8.08 17.37
CA ILE A 1041 42.71 -9.38 17.25
C ILE A 1041 41.26 -9.25 17.75
N VAL A 1042 40.34 -9.72 16.90
CA VAL A 1042 38.93 -10.02 17.18
C VAL A 1042 38.81 -11.48 17.65
N ALA A 1043 38.03 -11.76 18.69
CA ALA A 1043 37.65 -13.12 19.07
C ALA A 1043 36.11 -13.28 19.09
N ILE A 1044 35.65 -14.27 18.32
CA ILE A 1044 34.32 -14.91 18.26
C ILE A 1044 34.59 -16.33 18.85
N VAL A 1045 33.77 -17.06 19.61
CA VAL A 1045 32.35 -17.43 19.52
C VAL A 1045 31.92 -17.98 20.89
N GLY A 1046 30.64 -17.83 21.24
CA GLY A 1046 30.05 -18.42 22.44
C GLY A 1046 29.90 -19.95 22.41
N THR A 1047 29.53 -20.49 23.57
CA THR A 1047 28.39 -21.42 23.82
C THR A 1047 28.73 -22.32 25.01
N VAL A 1048 28.36 -21.92 26.24
CA VAL A 1048 28.10 -22.84 27.36
C VAL A 1048 27.06 -22.19 28.30
N ALA A 1049 25.96 -22.92 28.51
CA ALA A 1049 25.03 -22.91 29.66
C ALA A 1049 24.35 -21.57 30.03
N THR A 1050 23.04 -21.42 29.94
CA THR A 1050 22.06 -22.02 30.89
C THR A 1050 22.59 -22.08 32.32
N LEU A 1051 22.66 -20.92 33.00
CA LEU A 1051 22.54 -20.69 34.44
C LEU A 1051 22.57 -19.16 34.61
N GLY A 1052 21.48 -18.53 35.02
CA GLY A 1052 21.37 -18.08 36.41
C GLY A 1052 21.92 -16.64 36.53
N GLY A 1053 21.02 -15.68 36.74
CA GLY A 1053 21.35 -14.25 36.72
C GLY A 1053 22.32 -13.79 37.80
N LEU A 1054 22.90 -12.60 37.58
CA LEU A 1054 23.12 -11.54 38.56
C LEU A 1054 23.86 -10.36 37.92
N LYS A 1055 23.23 -9.19 38.06
CA LYS A 1055 23.65 -7.79 37.81
C LYS A 1055 23.79 -7.31 36.37
#